data_AF-A0A9W9PIR8-F1
#
_entry.id   AF-A0A9W9PIR8-F1
#
_cell.length_a   1.000
_cell.length_b   1.000
_cell.length_c   1.000
_cell.angle_alpha   90.00
_cell.angle_beta   90.00
_cell.angle_gamma   90.00
#
_symmetry.space_group_name_H-M   'P 1'
#
loop_
_entity.id
_entity.type
_entity.pdbx_description
1 polymer ?
#
loop_
_entity_poly.entity_id
_entity_poly.type
_entity_poly.pdbx_seq_one_letter_code
_entity_poly.pdbx_strand_id
1 'polypeptide(L)'
;MAAVQDARPIRILIINPNTSSHMTDGLKPILARLNYVDVQFEYFTAPNHPVTVGGHTYEPIDSIDSGEESARSAYNCWSVLDLVPQYDAFLVACYSAHPLVGVLRQRIRELEEADPSVGKKYVTGIFEASITASLSLISAFNFETIGSLKKKEVDESFGIVSTGSAWKDELNKAVTAMLGTQGSTRFAGVQTTGLTAGQLHTTDPREVKQKICEATQRLLQDSSVPVGAICMGCAGMAGMEEAVRAGCIQTYGEIKGRKVRIVDGVVSGAGTLVTACRTIIISRDNAVRVPQSISPSSSTVWTTMPREIITIQAGQCGNNVGAQFWQQLCQEHGISQDGNLEDFASEGGDRKDVFFYQSDDTRYIPRAILLDLEPRVLNNIQSGPYRNIYNPENFFIGQQGVGAGNNWGAGYAAGEGVQEEIFDMIDREADGSDSLEGFMLLHSIAGGTGSGLGSFILERMNDRFPKKLIQTYSVFPDTQSVDVVVNPYNSLLSMRRLTQDADSVVVLDNGALSRIVADRLHVQEPSFQQTNQLVSTVMSASTTTLRYPGYMHNDLAGIIASLIPTPRSHFLLTSYTPFTGDNIDQARTVRKTTVLDVMRRLLQPKNRMVSINPSKSSCYISILNIIQGEADPTDVHKSLLRIRERRLASFIPWGPASIQVALTKKSPYLQHTNRVSGLMLANHTSVATLFKRIIQQYDRLRKRNAFLEQYKKEAPFSDGLGEFDEARAVVMDLVAEYEAAEREDYLDPDAGKDQLGA
;
A
#
# COMPACT_ATOMS: atom_id res chain seq x y z
N MET A 1 6.72 -23.69 24.21
CA MET A 1 5.90 -24.47 23.25
C MET A 1 4.45 -24.32 23.67
N ALA A 2 3.76 -23.30 23.17
CA ALA A 2 2.32 -23.12 23.38
C ALA A 2 1.58 -23.79 22.22
N ALA A 3 0.55 -24.58 22.54
CA ALA A 3 -0.23 -25.36 21.61
C ALA A 3 -0.93 -24.47 20.56
N VAL A 4 -0.67 -24.75 19.28
CA VAL A 4 -1.43 -24.23 18.14
C VAL A 4 -2.85 -24.79 18.26
N GLN A 5 -3.85 -23.94 18.48
CA GLN A 5 -5.25 -24.33 18.31
C GLN A 5 -5.50 -24.55 16.81
N ASP A 6 -6.03 -25.72 16.45
CA ASP A 6 -6.32 -26.17 15.08
C ASP A 6 -7.20 -25.17 14.32
N ALA A 7 -6.59 -24.34 13.47
CA ALA A 7 -7.30 -23.64 12.40
C ALA A 7 -7.73 -24.67 11.32
N ARG A 8 -8.99 -24.63 10.88
CA ARG A 8 -9.49 -25.51 9.82
C ARG A 8 -8.60 -25.34 8.57
N PRO A 9 -8.04 -26.43 7.99
CA PRO A 9 -7.17 -26.34 6.83
C PRO A 9 -7.92 -25.79 5.62
N ILE A 10 -7.24 -24.99 4.78
CA ILE A 10 -7.77 -24.50 3.50
C ILE A 10 -8.04 -25.72 2.61
N ARG A 11 -9.29 -25.94 2.19
CA ARG A 11 -9.64 -27.07 1.33
C ARG A 11 -9.70 -26.63 -0.12
N ILE A 12 -8.79 -27.15 -0.95
CA ILE A 12 -8.74 -26.86 -2.40
C ILE A 12 -9.10 -28.12 -3.17
N LEU A 13 -10.16 -28.05 -4.00
CA LEU A 13 -10.57 -29.13 -4.88
C LEU A 13 -9.85 -29.03 -6.23
N ILE A 14 -9.07 -30.06 -6.55
CA ILE A 14 -8.39 -30.24 -7.83
C ILE A 14 -9.28 -31.07 -8.74
N ILE A 15 -9.77 -30.47 -9.81
CA ILE A 15 -10.74 -31.07 -10.72
C ILE A 15 -10.01 -31.54 -11.97
N ASN A 16 -9.91 -32.85 -12.14
CA ASN A 16 -9.53 -33.48 -13.39
C ASN A 16 -10.82 -33.73 -14.22
N PRO A 17 -11.03 -32.99 -15.33
CA PRO A 17 -12.23 -33.15 -16.15
C PRO A 17 -12.21 -34.37 -17.08
N ASN A 18 -11.16 -35.19 -17.01
CA ASN A 18 -11.05 -36.47 -17.73
C ASN A 18 -11.50 -37.60 -16.81
N THR A 19 -12.00 -38.70 -17.39
CA THR A 19 -12.41 -39.88 -16.61
C THR A 19 -11.23 -40.74 -16.15
N SER A 20 -10.05 -40.54 -16.76
CA SER A 20 -8.83 -41.23 -16.39
C SER A 20 -8.31 -40.81 -15.01
N SER A 21 -8.37 -41.75 -14.05
CA SER A 21 -7.82 -41.58 -12.70
C SER A 21 -6.30 -41.47 -12.68
N HIS A 22 -5.62 -42.01 -13.69
CA HIS A 22 -4.16 -41.97 -13.81
C HIS A 22 -3.64 -40.52 -13.83
N MET A 23 -4.35 -39.60 -14.50
CA MET A 23 -3.96 -38.18 -14.51
C MET A 23 -4.15 -37.55 -13.13
N THR A 24 -5.21 -37.89 -12.40
CA THR A 24 -5.44 -37.44 -11.03
C THR A 24 -4.35 -37.94 -10.09
N ASP A 25 -3.96 -39.21 -10.20
CA ASP A 25 -2.90 -39.80 -9.40
C ASP A 25 -1.53 -39.17 -9.68
N GLY A 26 -1.28 -38.74 -10.93
CA GLY A 26 -0.09 -37.99 -11.30
C GLY A 26 0.02 -36.61 -10.67
N LEU A 27 -1.10 -35.94 -10.35
CA LEU A 27 -1.11 -34.60 -9.73
C LEU A 27 -0.79 -34.64 -8.23
N LYS A 28 -1.12 -35.73 -7.53
CA LYS A 28 -0.90 -35.92 -6.09
C LYS A 28 0.54 -35.66 -5.65
N PRO A 29 1.58 -36.31 -6.22
CA PRO A 29 2.96 -36.08 -5.80
C PRO A 29 3.47 -34.67 -6.14
N ILE A 30 2.87 -33.99 -7.12
CA ILE A 30 3.26 -32.64 -7.52
C ILE A 30 2.81 -31.62 -6.49
N LEU A 31 1.53 -31.70 -6.08
CA LEU A 31 0.97 -30.83 -5.06
C LEU A 31 1.51 -31.14 -3.67
N ALA A 32 1.78 -32.42 -3.36
CA ALA A 32 2.42 -32.82 -2.11
C ALA A 32 3.82 -32.20 -1.94
N ARG A 33 4.59 -32.05 -3.04
CA ARG A 33 5.92 -31.40 -3.03
C ARG A 33 5.88 -29.90 -2.69
N LEU A 34 4.73 -29.24 -2.80
CA LEU A 34 4.59 -27.83 -2.41
C LEU A 34 4.62 -27.63 -0.89
N ASN A 35 4.45 -28.71 -0.12
CA ASN A 35 4.64 -28.76 1.34
C ASN A 35 3.87 -27.68 2.12
N TYR A 36 2.64 -27.39 1.69
CA TYR A 36 1.74 -26.52 2.45
C TYR A 36 1.16 -27.30 3.65
N VAL A 37 1.48 -26.87 4.86
CA VAL A 37 1.09 -27.54 6.12
C VAL A 37 -0.36 -27.25 6.56
N ASP A 38 -0.94 -26.18 6.02
CA ASP A 38 -2.25 -25.59 6.34
C ASP A 38 -3.27 -25.75 5.20
N VAL A 39 -2.92 -26.47 4.12
CA VAL A 39 -3.74 -26.65 2.92
C VAL A 39 -4.00 -28.13 2.67
N GLN A 40 -5.27 -28.48 2.53
CA GLN A 40 -5.71 -29.81 2.14
C GLN A 40 -6.15 -29.81 0.67
N PHE A 41 -5.37 -30.50 -0.17
CA PHE A 41 -5.75 -30.76 -1.55
C PHE A 41 -6.61 -32.02 -1.65
N GLU A 42 -7.80 -31.88 -2.22
CA GLU A 42 -8.69 -33.00 -2.54
C GLU A 42 -8.89 -33.08 -4.05
N TYR A 43 -9.34 -34.24 -4.53
CA TYR A 43 -9.30 -34.55 -5.96
C TYR A 43 -10.65 -35.03 -6.45
N PHE A 44 -11.09 -34.47 -7.58
CA PHE A 44 -12.26 -34.92 -8.33
C PHE A 44 -11.81 -35.41 -9.71
N THR A 45 -12.31 -36.57 -10.13
CA THR A 45 -12.11 -37.12 -11.48
C THR A 45 -13.48 -37.22 -12.15
N ALA A 46 -13.58 -36.87 -13.43
CA ALA A 46 -14.85 -36.90 -14.12
C ALA A 46 -15.46 -38.33 -14.11
N PRO A 47 -16.80 -38.46 -14.04
CA PRO A 47 -17.45 -39.76 -13.98
C PRO A 47 -17.17 -40.60 -15.23
N ASN A 48 -16.85 -41.87 -15.04
CA ASN A 48 -16.65 -42.86 -16.12
C ASN A 48 -17.96 -43.45 -16.68
N HIS A 49 -19.09 -42.78 -16.44
CA HIS A 49 -20.42 -43.15 -16.90
C HIS A 49 -21.13 -41.92 -17.47
N PRO A 50 -22.15 -42.11 -18.33
CA PRO A 50 -22.88 -40.99 -18.92
C PRO A 50 -23.56 -40.11 -17.86
N VAL A 51 -23.49 -38.80 -18.03
CA VAL A 51 -24.08 -37.80 -17.12
C VAL A 51 -25.18 -37.04 -17.83
N THR A 52 -26.34 -36.90 -17.19
CA THR A 52 -27.48 -36.16 -17.77
C THR A 52 -27.61 -34.79 -17.12
N VAL A 53 -27.50 -33.72 -17.93
CA VAL A 53 -27.64 -32.32 -17.49
C VAL A 53 -28.67 -31.64 -18.39
N GLY A 54 -29.68 -30.98 -17.81
CA GLY A 54 -30.67 -30.24 -18.58
C GLY A 54 -31.47 -31.07 -19.60
N GLY A 55 -31.63 -32.39 -19.38
CA GLY A 55 -32.32 -33.30 -20.29
C GLY A 55 -31.46 -33.86 -21.44
N HIS A 56 -30.17 -33.52 -21.49
CA HIS A 56 -29.21 -34.06 -22.45
C HIS A 56 -28.21 -34.99 -21.76
N THR A 57 -27.91 -36.14 -22.37
CA THR A 57 -26.93 -37.11 -21.87
C THR A 57 -25.58 -36.91 -22.54
N TYR A 58 -24.52 -36.82 -21.73
CA TYR A 58 -23.15 -36.60 -22.14
C TYR A 58 -22.31 -37.83 -21.84
N GLU A 59 -21.72 -38.41 -22.88
CA GLU A 59 -20.85 -39.60 -22.77
C GLU A 59 -19.52 -39.26 -22.06
N PRO A 60 -18.92 -40.22 -21.31
CA PRO A 60 -17.63 -40.03 -20.64
C PRO A 60 -16.49 -39.74 -21.62
N ILE A 61 -15.49 -38.98 -21.15
CA ILE A 61 -14.32 -38.56 -21.95
C ILE A 61 -13.03 -38.99 -21.25
N ASP A 62 -12.36 -40.00 -21.81
CA ASP A 62 -11.13 -40.58 -21.26
C ASP A 62 -9.93 -39.62 -21.29
N SER A 63 -9.80 -38.87 -22.39
CA SER A 63 -8.75 -37.87 -22.62
C SER A 63 -9.34 -36.76 -23.46
N ILE A 64 -9.28 -35.52 -22.98
CA ILE A 64 -9.71 -34.34 -23.71
C ILE A 64 -8.60 -33.97 -24.70
N ASP A 65 -8.88 -34.12 -25.99
CA ASP A 65 -7.93 -33.87 -27.07
C ASP A 65 -8.39 -32.77 -28.05
N SER A 66 -9.52 -32.11 -27.74
CA SER A 66 -10.04 -30.96 -28.50
C SER A 66 -10.79 -29.93 -27.64
N GLY A 67 -11.00 -28.73 -28.20
CA GLY A 67 -11.81 -27.68 -27.57
C GLY A 67 -13.27 -28.08 -27.36
N GLU A 68 -13.88 -28.79 -28.32
CA GLU A 68 -15.24 -29.32 -28.22
C GLU A 68 -15.39 -30.33 -27.09
N GLU A 69 -14.43 -31.25 -26.95
CA GLU A 69 -14.38 -32.19 -25.84
C GLU A 69 -14.19 -31.50 -24.50
N SER A 70 -13.44 -30.40 -24.43
CA SER A 70 -13.29 -29.60 -23.21
C SER A 70 -14.58 -28.85 -22.81
N ALA A 71 -15.44 -28.54 -23.78
CA ALA A 71 -16.76 -27.99 -23.52
C ALA A 71 -17.72 -29.09 -23.05
N ARG A 72 -17.66 -30.28 -23.68
CA ARG A 72 -18.47 -31.44 -23.27
C ARG A 72 -18.10 -31.93 -21.87
N SER A 73 -16.81 -32.02 -21.55
CA SER A 73 -16.31 -32.45 -20.23
C SER A 73 -16.77 -31.54 -19.09
N ALA A 74 -17.04 -30.26 -19.35
CA ALA A 74 -17.63 -29.35 -18.36
C ALA A 74 -19.01 -29.84 -17.90
N TYR A 75 -19.80 -30.44 -18.80
CA TYR A 75 -21.08 -31.08 -18.46
C TYR A 75 -20.89 -32.44 -17.77
N ASN A 76 -19.88 -33.22 -18.14
CA ASN A 76 -19.54 -34.45 -17.40
C ASN A 76 -19.18 -34.14 -15.93
N CYS A 77 -18.58 -32.97 -15.65
CA CYS A 77 -18.20 -32.54 -14.31
C CYS A 77 -19.30 -31.76 -13.57
N TRP A 78 -20.54 -31.75 -14.05
CA TRP A 78 -21.58 -30.87 -13.51
C TRP A 78 -21.88 -31.11 -12.02
N SER A 79 -21.72 -32.35 -11.54
CA SER A 79 -21.87 -32.72 -10.13
C SER A 79 -20.89 -32.00 -9.19
N VAL A 80 -19.80 -31.43 -9.72
CA VAL A 80 -18.87 -30.61 -8.92
C VAL A 80 -19.54 -29.35 -8.39
N LEU A 81 -20.59 -28.85 -9.04
CA LEU A 81 -21.31 -27.66 -8.60
C LEU A 81 -21.99 -27.86 -7.23
N ASP A 82 -22.35 -29.10 -6.91
CA ASP A 82 -22.91 -29.47 -5.59
C ASP A 82 -21.84 -29.50 -4.49
N LEU A 83 -20.57 -29.60 -4.88
CA LEU A 83 -19.42 -29.57 -3.98
C LEU A 83 -18.95 -28.14 -3.67
N VAL A 84 -19.43 -27.14 -4.39
CA VAL A 84 -18.99 -25.73 -4.24
C VAL A 84 -19.06 -25.23 -2.79
N PRO A 85 -20.10 -25.52 -1.98
CA PRO A 85 -20.15 -25.10 -0.59
C PRO A 85 -19.01 -25.67 0.28
N GLN A 86 -18.46 -26.84 -0.07
CA GLN A 86 -17.59 -27.64 0.79
C GLN A 86 -16.10 -27.23 0.77
N TYR A 87 -15.66 -26.54 -0.29
CA TYR A 87 -14.26 -26.20 -0.55
C TYR A 87 -14.05 -24.68 -0.64
N ASP A 88 -12.84 -24.22 -0.33
CA ASP A 88 -12.47 -22.81 -0.33
C ASP A 88 -11.94 -22.34 -1.70
N ALA A 89 -11.39 -23.26 -2.49
CA ALA A 89 -10.97 -22.97 -3.85
C ALA A 89 -11.03 -24.19 -4.78
N PHE A 90 -11.04 -23.92 -6.09
CA PHE A 90 -11.18 -24.92 -7.15
C PHE A 90 -10.12 -24.71 -8.23
N LEU A 91 -9.34 -25.74 -8.54
CA LEU A 91 -8.39 -25.73 -9.65
C LEU A 91 -8.86 -26.67 -10.75
N VAL A 92 -9.16 -26.14 -11.93
CA VAL A 92 -9.47 -26.97 -13.11
C VAL A 92 -8.17 -27.40 -13.79
N ALA A 93 -7.83 -28.69 -13.67
CA ALA A 93 -6.60 -29.30 -14.14
C ALA A 93 -6.68 -29.74 -15.61
N CYS A 94 -7.16 -28.86 -16.49
CA CYS A 94 -7.11 -29.04 -17.94
C CYS A 94 -6.47 -27.82 -18.59
N TYR A 95 -5.48 -28.05 -19.45
CA TYR A 95 -4.76 -26.98 -20.14
C TYR A 95 -5.53 -26.55 -21.38
N SER A 96 -6.68 -25.92 -21.16
CA SER A 96 -7.52 -25.31 -22.20
C SER A 96 -8.24 -24.08 -21.64
N ALA A 97 -8.86 -23.27 -22.49
CA ALA A 97 -9.82 -22.25 -22.05
C ALA A 97 -11.13 -22.92 -21.58
N HIS A 98 -11.03 -23.69 -20.49
CA HIS A 98 -12.03 -24.67 -20.10
C HIS A 98 -13.31 -24.00 -19.57
N PRO A 99 -14.50 -24.24 -20.17
CA PRO A 99 -15.74 -23.56 -19.76
C PRO A 99 -16.13 -23.78 -18.30
N LEU A 100 -15.77 -24.94 -17.73
CA LEU A 100 -16.00 -25.24 -16.31
C LEU A 100 -15.49 -24.16 -15.35
N VAL A 101 -14.40 -23.47 -15.68
CA VAL A 101 -13.90 -22.35 -14.85
C VAL A 101 -14.94 -21.24 -14.77
N GLY A 102 -15.53 -20.86 -15.90
CA GLY A 102 -16.60 -19.86 -15.97
C GLY A 102 -17.87 -20.30 -15.24
N VAL A 103 -18.26 -21.56 -15.40
CA VAL A 103 -19.42 -22.16 -14.72
C VAL A 103 -19.23 -22.16 -13.20
N LEU A 104 -18.07 -22.56 -12.70
CA LEU A 104 -17.75 -22.51 -11.27
C LEU A 104 -17.72 -21.07 -10.75
N ARG A 105 -17.16 -20.10 -11.51
CA ARG A 105 -17.22 -18.67 -11.13
C ARG A 105 -18.65 -18.18 -10.98
N GLN A 106 -19.57 -18.62 -11.86
CA GLN A 106 -20.98 -18.27 -11.75
C GLN A 106 -21.62 -18.90 -10.52
N ARG A 107 -21.42 -20.22 -10.30
CA ARG A 107 -22.01 -20.91 -9.15
C ARG A 107 -21.48 -20.41 -7.80
N ILE A 108 -20.19 -20.06 -7.74
CA ILE A 108 -19.58 -19.42 -6.57
C ILE A 108 -20.27 -18.09 -6.30
N ARG A 109 -20.45 -17.23 -7.32
CA ARG A 109 -21.16 -15.96 -7.15
C ARG A 109 -22.59 -16.16 -6.66
N GLU A 110 -23.34 -17.09 -7.24
CA GLU A 110 -24.70 -17.42 -6.79
C GLU A 110 -24.74 -17.86 -5.33
N LEU A 111 -23.74 -18.65 -4.88
CA LEU A 111 -23.64 -19.09 -3.50
C LEU A 111 -23.27 -17.93 -2.56
N GLU A 112 -22.30 -17.09 -2.96
CA GLU A 112 -21.85 -15.91 -2.20
C GLU A 112 -22.96 -14.84 -2.11
N GLU A 113 -23.81 -14.73 -3.13
CA GLU A 113 -24.99 -13.87 -3.14
C GLU A 113 -26.13 -14.44 -2.29
N ALA A 114 -26.33 -15.77 -2.29
CA ALA A 114 -27.41 -16.41 -1.55
C ALA A 114 -27.13 -16.57 -0.04
N ASP A 115 -25.87 -16.79 0.35
CA ASP A 115 -25.45 -16.90 1.74
C ASP A 115 -24.17 -16.09 2.01
N PRO A 116 -24.31 -14.85 2.48
CA PRO A 116 -23.17 -13.98 2.79
C PRO A 116 -22.27 -14.51 3.92
N SER A 117 -22.68 -15.54 4.67
CA SER A 117 -21.82 -16.17 5.68
C SER A 117 -20.77 -17.11 5.05
N VAL A 118 -21.00 -17.55 3.82
CA VAL A 118 -20.06 -18.33 3.03
C VAL A 118 -18.90 -17.42 2.63
N GLY A 119 -17.70 -17.71 3.17
CA GLY A 119 -16.49 -16.94 2.84
C GLY A 119 -16.15 -17.00 1.35
N LYS A 120 -15.45 -15.98 0.83
CA LYS A 120 -15.09 -15.89 -0.59
C LYS A 120 -14.37 -17.15 -1.07
N LYS A 121 -14.80 -17.67 -2.21
CA LYS A 121 -14.22 -18.85 -2.85
C LYS A 121 -13.51 -18.46 -4.14
N TYR A 122 -12.47 -19.21 -4.49
CA TYR A 122 -11.64 -18.88 -5.64
C TYR A 122 -11.62 -20.00 -6.67
N VAL A 123 -11.55 -19.65 -7.95
CA VAL A 123 -11.42 -20.64 -9.03
C VAL A 123 -10.54 -20.12 -10.17
N THR A 124 -9.65 -20.99 -10.64
CA THR A 124 -8.83 -20.75 -11.83
C THR A 124 -8.59 -22.06 -12.58
N GLY A 125 -8.29 -21.96 -13.87
CA GLY A 125 -7.77 -23.08 -14.67
C GLY A 125 -6.25 -23.02 -14.78
N ILE A 126 -5.61 -24.18 -14.93
CA ILE A 126 -4.14 -24.25 -15.11
C ILE A 126 -3.67 -23.48 -16.36
N PHE A 127 -4.52 -23.33 -17.38
CA PHE A 127 -4.24 -22.51 -18.57
C PHE A 127 -4.10 -21.02 -18.22
N GLU A 128 -5.11 -20.43 -17.57
CA GLU A 128 -5.11 -19.01 -17.19
C GLU A 128 -3.96 -18.70 -16.22
N ALA A 129 -3.74 -19.59 -15.23
CA ALA A 129 -2.68 -19.44 -14.25
C ALA A 129 -1.28 -19.45 -14.89
N SER A 130 -1.05 -20.31 -15.89
CA SER A 130 0.23 -20.41 -16.59
C SER A 130 0.57 -19.16 -17.40
N ILE A 131 -0.43 -18.54 -18.04
CA ILE A 131 -0.26 -17.32 -18.83
C ILE A 131 0.06 -16.14 -17.92
N THR A 132 -0.71 -15.95 -16.84
CA THR A 132 -0.48 -14.88 -15.87
C THR A 132 0.90 -15.00 -15.22
N ALA A 133 1.30 -16.20 -14.82
CA ALA A 133 2.64 -16.45 -14.30
C ALA A 133 3.73 -16.11 -15.32
N SER A 134 3.58 -16.56 -16.57
CA SER A 134 4.57 -16.31 -17.63
C SER A 134 4.75 -14.85 -17.96
N LEU A 135 3.65 -14.09 -18.06
CA LEU A 135 3.68 -12.65 -18.28
C LEU A 135 4.41 -11.91 -17.15
N SER A 136 4.17 -12.33 -15.91
CA SER A 136 4.81 -11.75 -14.73
C SER A 136 6.32 -12.03 -14.72
N LEU A 137 6.74 -13.19 -15.24
CA LEU A 137 8.13 -13.61 -15.29
C LEU A 137 8.94 -12.93 -16.41
N ILE A 138 8.35 -12.66 -17.58
CA ILE A 138 9.05 -12.03 -18.71
C ILE A 138 9.00 -10.50 -18.68
N SER A 139 8.15 -9.90 -17.85
CA SER A 139 8.03 -8.45 -17.73
C SER A 139 9.24 -7.86 -16.98
N ALA A 140 10.23 -7.37 -17.73
CA ALA A 140 11.46 -6.78 -17.19
C ALA A 140 11.94 -5.59 -18.05
N PHE A 141 12.73 -4.69 -17.45
CA PHE A 141 13.35 -3.55 -18.14
C PHE A 141 14.85 -3.56 -17.94
N ASN A 142 15.61 -3.50 -19.05
CA ASN A 142 17.07 -3.40 -19.06
C ASN A 142 17.52 -2.05 -19.59
N PHE A 143 18.79 -1.71 -19.35
CA PHE A 143 19.43 -0.58 -20.03
C PHE A 143 19.64 -0.93 -21.52
N GLU A 144 19.40 0.04 -22.40
CA GLU A 144 19.55 -0.12 -23.86
C GLU A 144 21.01 -0.42 -24.26
N THR A 145 21.98 0.03 -23.46
CA THR A 145 23.42 -0.24 -23.62
C THR A 145 24.12 -0.03 -22.28
N ILE A 146 25.23 -0.72 -22.01
CA ILE A 146 26.01 -0.52 -20.77
C ILE A 146 26.53 0.94 -20.78
N GLY A 147 26.18 1.71 -19.73
CA GLY A 147 26.46 3.16 -19.65
C GLY A 147 25.35 4.06 -20.22
N SER A 148 24.32 3.51 -20.86
CA SER A 148 23.12 4.23 -21.29
C SER A 148 22.11 4.34 -20.14
N LEU A 149 21.47 5.51 -20.00
CA LEU A 149 20.37 5.72 -19.04
C LEU A 149 18.99 5.51 -19.66
N LYS A 150 18.93 5.12 -20.94
CA LYS A 150 17.67 4.75 -21.59
C LYS A 150 17.33 3.31 -21.25
N LYS A 151 16.11 3.10 -20.77
CA LYS A 151 15.59 1.77 -20.48
C LYS A 151 14.81 1.28 -21.69
N LYS A 152 15.05 0.04 -22.07
CA LYS A 152 14.23 -0.69 -23.04
C LYS A 152 13.54 -1.82 -22.30
N GLU A 153 12.26 -2.01 -22.58
CA GLU A 153 11.58 -3.24 -22.17
C GLU A 153 12.35 -4.42 -22.75
N VAL A 154 12.55 -5.46 -21.96
CA VAL A 154 13.22 -6.66 -22.45
C VAL A 154 12.31 -7.27 -23.50
N ASP A 155 12.83 -7.39 -24.73
CA ASP A 155 12.16 -8.09 -25.82
C ASP A 155 12.20 -9.60 -25.51
N GLU A 156 11.39 -10.03 -24.56
CA GLU A 156 11.17 -11.43 -24.21
C GLU A 156 9.70 -11.80 -24.42
N SER A 157 9.49 -13.02 -24.90
CA SER A 157 8.18 -13.62 -25.10
C SER A 157 8.04 -14.88 -24.24
N PHE A 158 6.82 -15.34 -24.04
CA PHE A 158 6.55 -16.68 -23.53
C PHE A 158 5.96 -17.56 -24.63
N GLY A 159 6.17 -18.87 -24.53
CA GLY A 159 5.56 -19.84 -25.45
C GLY A 159 4.99 -21.05 -24.72
N ILE A 160 4.26 -21.89 -25.43
CA ILE A 160 3.61 -23.08 -24.86
C ILE A 160 4.10 -24.33 -25.61
N VAL A 161 4.51 -25.35 -24.85
CA VAL A 161 4.75 -26.70 -25.38
C VAL A 161 3.62 -27.60 -24.92
N SER A 162 2.79 -28.10 -25.85
CA SER A 162 1.60 -28.90 -25.55
C SER A 162 1.63 -30.27 -26.26
N THR A 163 0.52 -31.01 -26.18
CA THR A 163 0.41 -32.43 -26.57
C THR A 163 0.14 -32.60 -28.07
N GLY A 164 -1.10 -32.91 -28.46
CA GLY A 164 -1.51 -33.19 -29.83
C GLY A 164 -1.53 -31.96 -30.72
N SER A 165 -1.41 -32.16 -32.04
CA SER A 165 -1.39 -31.08 -33.03
C SER A 165 -2.66 -30.23 -33.04
N ALA A 166 -3.81 -30.80 -32.69
CA ALA A 166 -5.10 -30.10 -32.61
C ALA A 166 -5.07 -28.91 -31.62
N TRP A 167 -4.25 -28.98 -30.58
CA TRP A 167 -4.14 -27.92 -29.58
C TRP A 167 -3.41 -26.68 -30.07
N LYS A 168 -2.63 -26.77 -31.16
CA LYS A 168 -1.81 -25.65 -31.64
C LYS A 168 -2.69 -24.45 -31.99
N ASP A 169 -3.69 -24.62 -32.84
CA ASP A 169 -4.53 -23.50 -33.27
C ASP A 169 -5.47 -23.03 -32.16
N GLU A 170 -5.98 -23.96 -31.35
CA GLU A 170 -6.92 -23.67 -30.27
C GLU A 170 -6.27 -22.83 -29.15
N LEU A 171 -5.09 -23.25 -28.69
CA LEU A 171 -4.36 -22.54 -27.64
C LEU A 171 -3.83 -21.19 -28.14
N ASN A 172 -3.41 -21.08 -29.41
CA ASN A 172 -3.03 -19.79 -30.00
C ASN A 172 -4.21 -18.80 -29.98
N LYS A 173 -5.42 -19.24 -30.37
CA LYS A 173 -6.63 -18.42 -30.33
C LYS A 173 -6.99 -18.02 -28.89
N ALA A 174 -6.96 -18.98 -27.97
CA ALA A 174 -7.29 -18.75 -26.56
C ALA A 174 -6.34 -17.75 -25.89
N VAL A 175 -5.02 -17.86 -26.11
CA VAL A 175 -4.04 -16.90 -25.58
C VAL A 175 -4.26 -15.51 -26.18
N THR A 176 -4.51 -15.43 -27.50
CA THR A 176 -4.78 -14.15 -28.17
C THR A 176 -6.02 -13.47 -27.61
N ALA A 177 -7.08 -14.23 -27.34
CA ALA A 177 -8.29 -13.72 -26.69
C ALA A 177 -8.00 -13.20 -25.27
N MET A 178 -7.18 -13.91 -24.48
CA MET A 178 -6.81 -13.51 -23.12
C MET A 178 -5.92 -12.25 -23.09
N LEU A 179 -5.02 -12.08 -24.08
CA LEU A 179 -4.14 -10.90 -24.17
C LEU A 179 -4.82 -9.65 -24.77
N GLY A 180 -6.04 -9.79 -25.30
CA GLY A 180 -6.83 -8.67 -25.84
C GLY A 180 -6.24 -7.97 -27.06
N THR A 181 -5.20 -8.52 -27.69
CA THR A 181 -4.49 -7.92 -28.84
C THR A 181 -4.12 -8.98 -29.88
N GLN A 182 -4.47 -8.74 -31.14
CA GLN A 182 -4.04 -9.56 -32.28
C GLN A 182 -2.56 -9.28 -32.56
N GLY A 183 -1.68 -10.28 -32.41
CA GLY A 183 -0.26 -10.15 -32.75
C GLY A 183 0.66 -9.58 -31.64
N SER A 184 0.37 -9.87 -30.37
CA SER A 184 1.26 -9.50 -29.26
C SER A 184 2.67 -10.08 -29.43
N THR A 185 3.69 -9.23 -29.36
CA THR A 185 5.10 -9.65 -29.39
C THR A 185 5.54 -10.43 -28.15
N ARG A 186 4.68 -10.48 -27.11
CA ARG A 186 4.95 -11.21 -25.87
C ARG A 186 4.64 -12.70 -25.95
N PHE A 187 4.01 -13.17 -27.02
CA PHE A 187 3.63 -14.57 -27.18
C PHE A 187 4.30 -15.18 -28.41
N ALA A 188 5.19 -16.15 -28.19
CA ALA A 188 5.94 -16.86 -29.21
C ALA A 188 5.11 -17.90 -29.98
N GLY A 189 3.94 -18.26 -29.44
CA GLY A 189 3.06 -19.28 -30.01
C GLY A 189 3.12 -20.61 -29.29
N VAL A 190 2.54 -21.63 -29.93
CA VAL A 190 2.39 -22.99 -29.40
C VAL A 190 3.10 -24.00 -30.30
N GLN A 191 3.86 -24.91 -29.69
CA GLN A 191 4.38 -26.09 -30.36
C GLN A 191 3.93 -27.35 -29.65
N THR A 192 3.84 -28.43 -30.41
CA THR A 192 3.21 -29.67 -29.97
C THR A 192 4.18 -30.83 -30.09
N THR A 193 4.13 -31.75 -29.12
CA THR A 193 4.93 -32.99 -29.15
C THR A 193 4.44 -33.97 -30.22
N GLY A 194 3.18 -33.83 -30.65
CA GLY A 194 2.54 -34.74 -31.59
C GLY A 194 2.02 -36.03 -30.93
N LEU A 195 2.17 -36.16 -29.62
CA LEU A 195 1.55 -37.21 -28.81
C LEU A 195 0.26 -36.67 -28.18
N THR A 196 -0.79 -37.49 -28.10
CA THR A 196 -1.98 -37.15 -27.30
C THR A 196 -1.68 -37.23 -25.79
N ALA A 197 -2.57 -36.70 -24.94
CA ALA A 197 -2.38 -36.77 -23.50
C ALA A 197 -2.31 -38.21 -22.97
N GLY A 198 -3.11 -39.13 -23.52
CA GLY A 198 -3.02 -40.56 -23.21
C GLY A 198 -1.73 -41.23 -23.70
N GLN A 199 -1.21 -40.83 -24.87
CA GLN A 199 0.03 -41.37 -25.43
C GLN A 199 1.27 -40.96 -24.62
N LEU A 200 1.27 -39.78 -24.00
CA LEU A 200 2.36 -39.34 -23.13
C LEU A 200 2.66 -40.29 -21.97
N HIS A 201 1.66 -41.03 -21.49
CA HIS A 201 1.81 -41.96 -20.37
C HIS A 201 2.06 -43.41 -20.79
N THR A 202 1.79 -43.76 -22.04
CA THR A 202 1.93 -45.12 -22.57
C THR A 202 3.15 -45.30 -23.48
N THR A 203 3.70 -44.21 -24.00
CA THR A 203 4.91 -44.19 -24.84
C THR A 203 6.17 -44.30 -23.99
N ASP A 204 7.26 -44.85 -24.55
CA ASP A 204 8.54 -44.98 -23.84
C ASP A 204 9.02 -43.60 -23.32
N PRO A 205 9.43 -43.49 -22.03
CA PRO A 205 9.85 -42.22 -21.44
C PRO A 205 10.99 -41.51 -22.18
N ARG A 206 11.88 -42.25 -22.86
CA ARG A 206 12.96 -41.64 -23.66
C ARG A 206 12.40 -40.99 -24.92
N GLU A 207 11.45 -41.64 -25.59
CA GLU A 207 10.76 -41.08 -26.75
C GLU A 207 9.92 -39.85 -26.35
N VAL A 208 9.21 -39.89 -25.22
CA VAL A 208 8.46 -38.75 -24.68
C VAL A 208 9.40 -37.56 -24.41
N LYS A 209 10.53 -37.79 -23.72
CA LYS A 209 11.54 -36.77 -23.46
C LYS A 209 12.11 -36.18 -24.75
N GLN A 210 12.36 -37.02 -25.75
CA GLN A 210 12.83 -36.59 -27.07
C GLN A 210 11.81 -35.69 -27.76
N LYS A 211 10.53 -36.07 -27.81
CA LYS A 211 9.48 -35.27 -28.48
C LYS A 211 9.21 -33.95 -27.78
N ILE A 212 9.27 -33.89 -26.45
CA ILE A 212 9.19 -32.63 -25.68
C ILE A 212 10.39 -31.74 -26.00
N CYS A 213 11.60 -32.31 -26.07
CA CYS A 213 12.81 -31.60 -26.45
C CYS A 213 12.67 -31.00 -27.85
N GLU A 214 12.27 -31.80 -28.85
CA GLU A 214 12.08 -31.36 -30.24
C GLU A 214 10.98 -30.29 -30.40
N ALA A 215 9.87 -30.41 -29.66
CA ALA A 215 8.82 -29.39 -29.63
C ALA A 215 9.32 -28.08 -29.01
N THR A 216 10.11 -28.17 -27.95
CA THR A 216 10.75 -27.03 -27.31
C THR A 216 11.73 -26.35 -28.27
N GLN A 217 12.57 -27.12 -28.98
CA GLN A 217 13.51 -26.56 -29.94
C GLN A 217 12.80 -25.79 -31.05
N ARG A 218 11.72 -26.38 -31.62
CA ARG A 218 10.88 -25.70 -32.63
C ARG A 218 10.30 -24.40 -32.09
N LEU A 219 9.83 -24.36 -30.84
CA LEU A 219 9.25 -23.16 -30.24
C LEU A 219 10.27 -22.03 -30.14
N LEU A 220 11.50 -22.38 -29.76
CA LEU A 220 12.60 -21.41 -29.63
C LEU A 220 13.14 -20.95 -30.98
N GLN A 221 13.11 -21.80 -32.00
CA GLN A 221 13.60 -21.49 -33.35
C GLN A 221 12.59 -20.70 -34.18
N ASP A 222 11.30 -20.99 -34.03
CA ASP A 222 10.22 -20.34 -34.79
C ASP A 222 9.88 -18.92 -34.25
N SER A 223 10.35 -18.56 -33.06
CA SER A 223 10.05 -17.27 -32.43
C SER A 223 10.93 -16.14 -32.97
N SER A 224 10.31 -15.01 -33.32
CA SER A 224 11.02 -13.78 -33.72
C SER A 224 11.62 -13.00 -32.55
N VAL A 225 11.19 -13.30 -31.32
CA VAL A 225 11.63 -12.64 -30.07
C VAL A 225 12.14 -13.72 -29.11
N PRO A 226 13.25 -13.50 -28.37
CA PRO A 226 13.74 -14.44 -27.37
C PRO A 226 12.66 -14.95 -26.42
N VAL A 227 12.54 -16.26 -26.29
CA VAL A 227 11.56 -16.88 -25.37
C VAL A 227 12.15 -16.95 -23.96
N GLY A 228 11.65 -16.12 -23.06
CA GLY A 228 12.09 -16.02 -21.66
C GLY A 228 11.33 -16.99 -20.71
N ALA A 229 10.15 -17.44 -21.11
CA ALA A 229 9.35 -18.41 -20.33
C ALA A 229 8.64 -19.45 -21.23
N ILE A 230 8.50 -20.68 -20.75
CA ILE A 230 7.79 -21.77 -21.44
C ILE A 230 6.78 -22.40 -20.50
N CYS A 231 5.51 -22.39 -20.90
CA CYS A 231 4.46 -23.12 -20.21
C CYS A 231 4.41 -24.58 -20.68
N MET A 232 4.26 -25.49 -19.73
CA MET A 232 3.92 -26.89 -20.01
C MET A 232 2.41 -27.01 -20.22
N GLY A 233 2.02 -27.20 -21.48
CA GLY A 233 0.65 -27.14 -21.97
C GLY A 233 -0.18 -28.39 -21.73
N CYS A 234 0.05 -29.09 -20.62
CA CYS A 234 -0.71 -30.28 -20.21
C CYS A 234 -0.47 -30.59 -18.73
N ALA A 235 -1.52 -31.00 -18.02
CA ALA A 235 -1.41 -31.52 -16.66
C ALA A 235 -0.55 -32.79 -16.58
N GLY A 236 -0.59 -33.65 -17.61
CA GLY A 236 0.24 -34.87 -17.70
C GLY A 236 1.73 -34.62 -17.97
N MET A 237 2.11 -33.38 -18.29
CA MET A 237 3.51 -32.97 -18.44
C MET A 237 4.11 -32.37 -17.16
N ALA A 238 3.30 -32.22 -16.11
CA ALA A 238 3.75 -31.67 -14.84
C ALA A 238 4.83 -32.57 -14.22
N GLY A 239 5.96 -31.99 -13.80
CA GLY A 239 7.15 -32.75 -13.39
C GLY A 239 8.10 -33.22 -14.51
N MET A 240 7.88 -32.82 -15.76
CA MET A 240 8.77 -33.11 -16.90
C MET A 240 9.66 -31.92 -17.30
N GLU A 241 9.96 -31.01 -16.37
CA GLU A 241 10.68 -29.76 -16.63
C GLU A 241 12.08 -30.00 -17.21
N GLU A 242 12.71 -31.12 -16.84
CA GLU A 242 14.03 -31.50 -17.37
C GLU A 242 14.02 -31.72 -18.89
N ALA A 243 12.92 -32.21 -19.45
CA ALA A 243 12.80 -32.44 -20.89
C ALA A 243 12.74 -31.12 -21.67
N VAL A 244 11.94 -30.16 -21.16
CA VAL A 244 11.87 -28.79 -21.69
C VAL A 244 13.22 -28.09 -21.51
N ARG A 245 13.85 -28.25 -20.34
CA ARG A 245 15.17 -27.69 -20.03
C ARG A 245 16.24 -28.17 -21.00
N ALA A 246 16.24 -29.46 -21.34
CA ALA A 246 17.17 -30.03 -22.31
C ALA A 246 17.00 -29.37 -23.69
N GLY A 247 15.76 -29.15 -24.14
CA GLY A 247 15.47 -28.42 -25.38
C GLY A 247 15.98 -26.97 -25.35
N CYS A 248 15.78 -26.26 -24.23
CA CYS A 248 16.30 -24.90 -24.05
C CYS A 248 17.83 -24.83 -24.13
N ILE A 249 18.52 -25.77 -23.48
CA ILE A 249 19.99 -25.83 -23.48
C ILE A 249 20.52 -26.17 -24.88
N GLN A 250 19.87 -27.08 -25.60
CA GLN A 250 20.29 -27.45 -26.96
C GLN A 250 20.11 -26.31 -27.97
N THR A 251 19.06 -25.48 -27.84
CA THR A 251 18.84 -24.35 -28.78
C THR A 251 19.55 -23.06 -28.38
N TYR A 252 19.49 -22.65 -27.11
CA TYR A 252 20.05 -21.37 -26.65
C TYR A 252 21.45 -21.49 -26.03
N GLY A 253 21.97 -22.71 -25.88
CA GLY A 253 23.23 -22.99 -25.18
C GLY A 253 23.08 -23.03 -23.66
N GLU A 254 24.10 -23.55 -22.96
CA GLU A 254 24.08 -23.86 -21.52
C GLU A 254 23.60 -22.69 -20.65
N ILE A 255 24.17 -21.49 -20.87
CA ILE A 255 23.92 -20.33 -20.01
C ILE A 255 22.53 -19.73 -20.25
N LYS A 256 22.15 -19.49 -21.52
CA LYS A 256 20.86 -18.88 -21.84
C LYS A 256 19.70 -19.88 -21.69
N GLY A 257 19.92 -21.14 -22.03
CA GLY A 257 18.94 -22.22 -21.85
C GLY A 257 18.56 -22.48 -20.38
N ARG A 258 19.52 -22.32 -19.44
CA ARG A 258 19.24 -22.38 -18.00
C ARG A 258 18.45 -21.17 -17.48
N LYS A 259 18.52 -20.02 -18.15
CA LYS A 259 17.78 -18.79 -17.76
C LYS A 259 16.30 -18.80 -18.16
N VAL A 260 15.90 -19.63 -19.14
CA VAL A 260 14.49 -19.76 -19.55
C VAL A 260 13.66 -20.28 -18.36
N ARG A 261 12.55 -19.64 -18.05
CA ARG A 261 11.71 -20.03 -16.91
C ARG A 261 10.69 -21.05 -17.38
N ILE A 262 10.60 -22.20 -16.71
CA ILE A 262 9.64 -23.25 -17.05
C ILE A 262 8.47 -23.14 -16.07
N VAL A 263 7.26 -22.99 -16.62
CA VAL A 263 6.04 -22.75 -15.86
C VAL A 263 5.18 -24.02 -15.89
N ASP A 264 4.99 -24.61 -14.72
CA ASP A 264 4.04 -25.70 -14.48
C ASP A 264 2.68 -25.09 -14.11
N GLY A 265 1.65 -25.37 -14.89
CA GLY A 265 0.32 -24.80 -14.68
C GLY A 265 -0.39 -25.30 -13.43
N VAL A 266 -0.09 -26.53 -12.97
CA VAL A 266 -0.65 -27.11 -11.75
C VAL A 266 -0.04 -26.40 -10.54
N VAL A 267 1.28 -26.25 -10.52
CA VAL A 267 2.01 -25.52 -9.46
C VAL A 267 1.59 -24.05 -9.41
N SER A 268 1.55 -23.38 -10.58
CA SER A 268 1.16 -21.97 -10.67
C SER A 268 -0.29 -21.74 -10.24
N GLY A 269 -1.19 -22.62 -10.66
CA GLY A 269 -2.61 -22.56 -10.29
C GLY A 269 -2.84 -22.79 -8.80
N ALA A 270 -2.22 -23.83 -8.23
CA ALA A 270 -2.30 -24.10 -6.79
C ALA A 270 -1.71 -22.95 -5.96
N GLY A 271 -0.52 -22.45 -6.31
CA GLY A 271 0.12 -21.32 -5.62
C GLY A 271 -0.73 -20.04 -5.66
N THR A 272 -1.38 -19.76 -6.79
CA THR A 272 -2.30 -18.62 -6.93
C THR A 272 -3.50 -18.75 -6.00
N LEU A 273 -4.13 -19.93 -5.95
CA LEU A 273 -5.30 -20.17 -5.10
C LEU A 273 -4.94 -20.16 -3.61
N VAL A 274 -3.82 -20.77 -3.22
CA VAL A 274 -3.33 -20.74 -1.83
C VAL A 274 -3.07 -19.30 -1.38
N THR A 275 -2.43 -18.49 -2.22
CA THR A 275 -2.19 -17.06 -1.93
C THR A 275 -3.50 -16.29 -1.76
N ALA A 276 -4.48 -16.55 -2.64
CA ALA A 276 -5.80 -15.92 -2.56
C ALA A 276 -6.54 -16.31 -1.27
N CYS A 277 -6.56 -17.59 -0.91
CA CYS A 277 -7.20 -18.09 0.31
C CYS A 277 -6.52 -17.59 1.59
N ARG A 278 -5.18 -17.52 1.64
CA ARG A 278 -4.43 -17.06 2.83
C ARG A 278 -4.61 -15.58 3.12
N THR A 279 -4.84 -14.76 2.09
CA THR A 279 -5.17 -13.34 2.25
C THR A 279 -6.45 -13.15 3.12
N ILE A 280 -7.33 -14.15 3.17
CA ILE A 280 -8.56 -14.14 3.98
C ILE A 280 -8.35 -14.66 5.41
N ILE A 281 -7.51 -15.68 5.63
CA ILE A 281 -7.32 -16.26 6.98
C ILE A 281 -6.67 -15.25 7.95
N ILE A 282 -5.72 -14.45 7.46
CA ILE A 282 -5.13 -13.35 8.23
C ILE A 282 -6.19 -12.29 8.61
N SER A 283 -7.30 -12.23 7.87
CA SER A 283 -8.45 -11.38 8.21
C SER A 283 -9.46 -12.03 9.17
N ARG A 284 -9.54 -13.38 9.25
CA ARG A 284 -10.51 -14.08 10.12
C ARG A 284 -10.02 -14.34 11.54
N ASP A 285 -8.72 -14.55 11.76
CA ASP A 285 -8.18 -14.82 13.10
C ASP A 285 -8.22 -13.60 14.05
N ASN A 286 -8.42 -12.39 13.52
CA ASN A 286 -8.64 -11.19 14.34
C ASN A 286 -10.10 -11.03 14.83
N ALA A 287 -11.05 -11.83 14.34
CA ALA A 287 -12.49 -11.63 14.59
C ALA A 287 -13.12 -12.58 15.63
N VAL A 288 -12.37 -13.54 16.19
CA VAL A 288 -12.92 -14.55 17.11
C VAL A 288 -12.57 -14.20 18.56
N ARG A 289 -13.24 -13.19 19.14
CA ARG A 289 -13.36 -13.04 20.61
C ARG A 289 -14.40 -11.99 21.05
N VAL A 290 -15.66 -12.11 20.60
CA VAL A 290 -16.78 -11.44 21.28
C VAL A 290 -18.01 -12.37 21.31
N PRO A 291 -18.74 -12.52 22.44
CA PRO A 291 -19.88 -13.44 22.52
C PRO A 291 -21.09 -12.91 21.75
N GLN A 292 -21.73 -13.78 20.98
CA GLN A 292 -22.97 -13.48 20.26
C GLN A 292 -24.17 -13.33 21.20
N SER A 293 -24.66 -12.11 21.34
CA SER A 293 -26.10 -11.86 21.50
C SER A 293 -26.43 -10.49 20.95
N ILE A 294 -27.08 -10.44 19.78
CA ILE A 294 -28.11 -9.49 19.32
C ILE A 294 -28.31 -9.77 17.81
N SER A 295 -29.56 -10.00 17.42
CA SER A 295 -30.00 -10.29 16.05
C SER A 295 -29.85 -9.07 15.12
N PRO A 296 -29.37 -9.19 13.87
CA PRO A 296 -29.32 -8.05 12.97
C PRO A 296 -30.52 -8.02 12.02
N SER A 297 -31.14 -6.85 11.95
CA SER A 297 -31.95 -6.39 10.81
C SER A 297 -31.08 -5.57 9.85
N SER A 298 -31.42 -5.67 8.56
CA SER A 298 -30.96 -4.89 7.39
C SER A 298 -29.49 -4.99 6.93
N SER A 299 -29.34 -5.64 5.77
CA SER A 299 -28.42 -5.37 4.65
C SER A 299 -27.14 -4.58 4.95
N THR A 300 -25.99 -5.28 4.94
CA THR A 300 -24.67 -4.62 4.91
C THR A 300 -23.80 -5.22 3.80
N VAL A 301 -23.35 -4.33 2.94
CA VAL A 301 -22.38 -4.51 1.85
C VAL A 301 -21.05 -5.03 2.42
N TRP A 302 -20.37 -5.94 1.71
CA TRP A 302 -19.03 -6.45 2.07
C TRP A 302 -18.00 -5.31 2.18
N THR A 303 -17.84 -4.74 3.37
CA THR A 303 -16.77 -3.79 3.71
C THR A 303 -15.46 -4.56 3.95
N THR A 304 -14.38 -4.09 3.32
CA THR A 304 -13.00 -4.34 3.74
C THR A 304 -12.91 -4.19 5.26
N MET A 305 -12.19 -5.08 5.97
CA MET A 305 -12.05 -4.97 7.43
C MET A 305 -11.70 -3.52 7.84
N PRO A 306 -12.32 -2.99 8.90
CA PRO A 306 -12.03 -1.66 9.42
C PRO A 306 -10.54 -1.50 9.69
N ARG A 307 -10.01 -0.31 9.40
CA ARG A 307 -8.61 0.07 9.64
C ARG A 307 -8.64 1.43 10.28
N GLU A 308 -9.06 1.47 11.53
CA GLU A 308 -9.35 2.71 12.22
C GLU A 308 -8.07 3.45 12.60
N ILE A 309 -8.11 4.78 12.54
CA ILE A 309 -7.02 5.65 12.93
C ILE A 309 -7.54 6.65 13.96
N ILE A 310 -6.89 6.69 15.12
CA ILE A 310 -7.22 7.63 16.19
C ILE A 310 -6.36 8.88 16.01
N THR A 311 -7.00 10.03 15.94
CA THR A 311 -6.33 11.33 15.80
C THR A 311 -6.20 12.02 17.16
N ILE A 312 -4.98 12.29 17.60
CA ILE A 312 -4.69 12.99 18.86
C ILE A 312 -4.25 14.41 18.52
N GLN A 313 -4.92 15.41 19.07
CA GLN A 313 -4.65 16.82 18.84
C GLN A 313 -4.10 17.43 20.12
N ALA A 314 -2.86 17.92 20.09
CA ALA A 314 -2.18 18.42 21.28
C ALA A 314 -1.84 19.92 21.17
N GLY A 315 -2.39 20.69 22.11
CA GLY A 315 -2.14 22.12 22.27
C GLY A 315 -2.77 23.01 21.19
N GLN A 316 -2.57 24.32 21.34
CA GLN A 316 -3.22 25.32 20.50
C GLN A 316 -3.06 25.07 18.99
N CYS A 317 -1.85 24.77 18.50
CA CYS A 317 -1.61 24.56 17.08
C CYS A 317 -2.28 23.27 16.58
N GLY A 318 -2.09 22.16 17.30
CA GLY A 318 -2.67 20.86 16.96
C GLY A 318 -4.19 20.90 16.88
N ASN A 319 -4.85 21.50 17.87
CA ASN A 319 -6.31 21.64 17.92
C ASN A 319 -6.86 22.53 16.80
N ASN A 320 -6.20 23.65 16.46
CA ASN A 320 -6.66 24.52 15.37
C ASN A 320 -6.51 23.87 13.98
N VAL A 321 -5.40 23.16 13.73
CA VAL A 321 -5.19 22.40 12.49
C VAL A 321 -6.17 21.25 12.42
N GLY A 322 -6.33 20.51 13.52
CA GLY A 322 -7.24 19.38 13.64
C GLY A 322 -8.70 19.76 13.40
N ALA A 323 -9.16 20.90 13.94
CA ALA A 323 -10.51 21.40 13.67
C ALA A 323 -10.74 21.68 12.17
N GLN A 324 -9.76 22.26 11.48
CA GLN A 324 -9.84 22.49 10.03
C GLN A 324 -9.77 21.18 9.22
N PHE A 325 -9.01 20.19 9.71
CA PHE A 325 -8.92 18.86 9.09
C PHE A 325 -10.26 18.11 9.16
N TRP A 326 -10.91 18.10 10.32
CA TRP A 326 -12.22 17.45 10.47
C TRP A 326 -13.32 18.15 9.69
N GLN A 327 -13.32 19.49 9.67
CA GLN A 327 -14.22 20.24 8.80
C GLN A 327 -14.08 19.82 7.32
N GLN A 328 -12.85 19.72 6.83
CA GLN A 328 -12.57 19.30 5.45
C GLN A 328 -13.03 17.86 5.20
N LEU A 329 -12.80 16.94 6.13
CA LEU A 329 -13.25 15.56 6.04
C LEU A 329 -14.78 15.45 6.00
N CYS A 330 -15.49 16.17 6.88
CA CYS A 330 -16.95 16.19 6.87
C CYS A 330 -17.48 16.61 5.49
N GLN A 331 -16.92 17.67 4.92
CA GLN A 331 -17.30 18.12 3.58
C GLN A 331 -16.98 17.10 2.48
N GLU A 332 -15.82 16.44 2.56
CA GLU A 332 -15.42 15.41 1.60
C GLU A 332 -16.23 14.11 1.69
N HIS A 333 -16.78 13.80 2.86
CA HIS A 333 -17.61 12.61 3.11
C HIS A 333 -19.12 12.89 3.08
N GLY A 334 -19.53 14.14 2.84
CA GLY A 334 -20.95 14.53 2.81
C GLY A 334 -21.60 14.42 4.19
N ILE A 335 -20.87 14.77 5.24
CA ILE A 335 -21.33 14.81 6.63
C ILE A 335 -21.61 16.27 6.98
N SER A 336 -22.79 16.52 7.52
CA SER A 336 -23.24 17.84 7.95
C SER A 336 -22.47 18.33 9.18
N GLN A 337 -22.66 19.61 9.53
CA GLN A 337 -22.01 20.24 10.70
C GLN A 337 -22.46 19.62 12.03
N ASP A 338 -23.60 18.92 12.04
CA ASP A 338 -24.13 18.21 13.20
C ASP A 338 -23.68 16.73 13.26
N GLY A 339 -22.89 16.28 12.28
CA GLY A 339 -22.38 14.91 12.22
C GLY A 339 -23.33 13.92 11.53
N ASN A 340 -24.43 14.41 10.94
CA ASN A 340 -25.37 13.57 10.19
C ASN A 340 -24.97 13.44 8.73
N LEU A 341 -25.11 12.26 8.16
CA LEU A 341 -24.90 12.00 6.74
C LEU A 341 -25.96 12.74 5.90
N GLU A 342 -25.51 13.46 4.88
CA GLU A 342 -26.40 14.12 3.93
C GLU A 342 -27.02 13.09 2.97
N ASP A 343 -28.27 13.30 2.55
CA ASP A 343 -29.03 12.34 1.73
C ASP A 343 -28.28 11.93 0.45
N PHE A 344 -27.60 12.89 -0.20
CA PHE A 344 -26.83 12.67 -1.43
C PHE A 344 -25.54 11.85 -1.21
N ALA A 345 -25.14 11.60 0.04
CA ALA A 345 -23.88 10.95 0.40
C ALA A 345 -24.01 9.46 0.72
N SER A 346 -25.22 8.90 0.63
CA SER A 346 -25.51 7.50 0.97
C SER A 346 -24.86 6.46 0.03
N GLU A 347 -24.55 6.81 -1.22
CA GLU A 347 -24.04 5.88 -2.26
C GLU A 347 -22.55 6.12 -2.65
N GLY A 348 -21.77 6.80 -1.79
CA GLY A 348 -20.47 7.39 -2.14
C GLY A 348 -19.28 6.48 -2.48
N GLY A 349 -19.33 5.21 -2.10
CA GLY A 349 -18.20 4.27 -2.27
C GLY A 349 -16.92 4.65 -1.49
N ASP A 350 -17.01 5.62 -0.57
CA ASP A 350 -15.96 6.10 0.30
C ASP A 350 -15.96 5.38 1.66
N ARG A 351 -14.78 5.23 2.25
CA ARG A 351 -14.56 4.60 3.55
C ARG A 351 -14.57 5.66 4.66
N LYS A 352 -15.72 5.78 5.33
CA LYS A 352 -15.92 6.68 6.47
C LYS A 352 -15.38 6.07 7.77
N ASP A 353 -15.41 4.73 7.88
CA ASP A 353 -15.03 3.90 9.03
C ASP A 353 -13.60 4.12 9.53
N VAL A 354 -12.68 4.52 8.64
CA VAL A 354 -11.27 4.76 8.96
C VAL A 354 -11.10 5.89 9.99
N PHE A 355 -11.83 6.99 9.82
CA PHE A 355 -11.69 8.20 10.64
C PHE A 355 -12.91 8.50 11.51
N PHE A 356 -14.07 7.96 11.16
CA PHE A 356 -15.32 8.20 11.87
C PHE A 356 -15.84 6.90 12.49
N TYR A 357 -16.29 7.01 13.74
CA TYR A 357 -17.15 6.06 14.40
C TYR A 357 -18.61 6.35 14.01
N GLN A 358 -19.37 5.32 13.66
CA GLN A 358 -20.79 5.45 13.36
C GLN A 358 -21.58 5.17 14.65
N SER A 359 -22.27 6.17 15.21
CA SER A 359 -23.06 6.00 16.44
C SER A 359 -24.46 5.44 16.17
N ASP A 360 -25.06 5.86 15.07
CA ASP A 360 -26.40 5.46 14.60
C ASP A 360 -26.40 5.38 13.07
N ASP A 361 -27.51 4.98 12.44
CA ASP A 361 -27.62 4.79 10.98
C ASP A 361 -27.15 6.00 10.15
N THR A 362 -27.25 7.22 10.68
CA THR A 362 -26.89 8.46 9.98
C THR A 362 -25.81 9.28 10.66
N ARG A 363 -25.40 8.96 11.89
CA ARG A 363 -24.54 9.84 12.70
C ARG A 363 -23.09 9.33 12.75
N TYR A 364 -22.18 10.20 12.35
CA TYR A 364 -20.74 9.95 12.27
C TYR A 364 -19.98 10.89 13.23
N ILE A 365 -19.17 10.30 14.10
CA ILE A 365 -18.38 10.96 15.14
C ILE A 365 -16.89 10.77 14.82
N PRO A 366 -16.07 11.82 14.74
CA PRO A 366 -14.63 11.68 14.55
C PRO A 366 -13.97 10.85 15.65
N ARG A 367 -13.07 9.95 15.28
CA ARG A 367 -12.13 9.27 16.20
C ARG A 367 -11.00 10.23 16.59
N ALA A 368 -11.37 11.29 17.28
CA ALA A 368 -10.51 12.41 17.63
C ALA A 368 -10.45 12.62 19.14
N ILE A 369 -9.24 12.78 19.68
CA ILE A 369 -8.98 13.14 21.07
C ILE A 369 -8.33 14.53 21.07
N LEU A 370 -8.92 15.47 21.81
CA LEU A 370 -8.50 16.87 21.84
C LEU A 370 -7.94 17.19 23.22
N LEU A 371 -6.65 17.51 23.25
CA LEU A 371 -5.89 17.71 24.48
C LEU A 371 -5.35 19.13 24.50
N ASP A 372 -5.68 19.88 25.54
CA ASP A 372 -5.05 21.16 25.81
C ASP A 372 -4.96 21.44 27.31
N LEU A 373 -3.83 21.99 27.75
CA LEU A 373 -3.67 22.48 29.12
C LEU A 373 -4.33 23.85 29.28
N GLU A 374 -4.68 24.51 28.17
CA GLU A 374 -5.37 25.80 28.14
C GLU A 374 -6.78 25.69 27.53
N PRO A 375 -7.82 26.26 28.16
CA PRO A 375 -9.21 26.07 27.74
C PRO A 375 -9.58 26.84 26.46
N ARG A 376 -8.80 27.85 26.07
CA ARG A 376 -9.21 28.84 25.05
C ARG A 376 -9.60 28.20 23.72
N VAL A 377 -8.77 27.29 23.20
CA VAL A 377 -8.98 26.71 21.87
C VAL A 377 -10.08 25.66 21.90
N LEU A 378 -10.11 24.83 22.94
CA LEU A 378 -11.15 23.81 23.11
C LEU A 378 -12.53 24.44 23.31
N ASN A 379 -12.64 25.52 24.08
CA ASN A 379 -13.88 26.28 24.22
C ASN A 379 -14.35 26.89 22.89
N ASN A 380 -13.43 27.34 22.03
CA ASN A 380 -13.77 27.83 20.70
C ASN A 380 -14.29 26.71 19.79
N ILE A 381 -13.74 25.49 19.90
CA ILE A 381 -14.24 24.32 19.16
C ILE A 381 -15.62 23.91 19.68
N GLN A 382 -15.82 23.89 20.99
CA GLN A 382 -17.10 23.57 21.64
C GLN A 382 -18.20 24.61 21.38
N SER A 383 -17.85 25.86 21.08
CA SER A 383 -18.80 26.90 20.69
C SER A 383 -18.92 27.07 19.17
N GLY A 384 -18.08 26.38 18.40
CA GLY A 384 -18.02 26.47 16.94
C GLY A 384 -19.17 25.78 16.22
N PRO A 385 -19.24 25.94 14.89
CA PRO A 385 -20.31 25.35 14.07
C PRO A 385 -20.29 23.81 14.07
N TYR A 386 -19.09 23.21 14.10
CA TYR A 386 -18.91 21.75 14.12
C TYR A 386 -18.86 21.17 15.54
N ARG A 387 -19.35 21.87 16.57
CA ARG A 387 -19.24 21.39 17.97
C ARG A 387 -19.90 20.02 18.20
N ASN A 388 -20.97 19.74 17.45
CA ASN A 388 -21.84 18.58 17.65
C ASN A 388 -21.26 17.29 17.04
N ILE A 389 -20.20 17.38 16.24
CA ILE A 389 -19.56 16.21 15.62
C ILE A 389 -18.68 15.45 16.61
N TYR A 390 -18.03 16.15 17.54
CA TYR A 390 -17.04 15.55 18.44
C TYR A 390 -17.72 14.83 19.61
N ASN A 391 -17.11 13.74 20.07
CA ASN A 391 -17.49 13.10 21.33
C ASN A 391 -17.09 14.01 22.51
N PRO A 392 -18.02 14.45 23.38
CA PRO A 392 -17.70 15.26 24.55
C PRO A 392 -16.72 14.59 25.52
N GLU A 393 -16.69 13.25 25.57
CA GLU A 393 -15.77 12.49 26.42
C GLU A 393 -14.33 12.46 25.90
N ASN A 394 -14.07 13.00 24.70
CA ASN A 394 -12.73 13.04 24.10
C ASN A 394 -12.05 14.41 24.26
N PHE A 395 -12.61 15.30 25.08
CA PHE A 395 -12.02 16.60 25.41
C PHE A 395 -11.31 16.54 26.75
N PHE A 396 -10.01 16.81 26.72
CA PHE A 396 -9.22 17.04 27.92
C PHE A 396 -8.83 18.50 28.01
N ILE A 397 -9.30 19.16 29.06
CA ILE A 397 -8.96 20.53 29.42
C ILE A 397 -8.28 20.50 30.79
N GLY A 398 -7.04 20.99 30.88
CA GLY A 398 -6.30 21.03 32.14
C GLY A 398 -7.06 21.75 33.27
N GLN A 399 -7.32 21.05 34.38
CA GLN A 399 -8.20 21.52 35.46
C GLN A 399 -7.64 22.72 36.26
N GLN A 400 -6.33 22.96 36.23
CA GLN A 400 -5.67 23.97 37.06
C GLN A 400 -5.55 25.35 36.40
N GLY A 401 -5.92 25.51 35.13
CA GLY A 401 -5.77 26.78 34.39
C GLY A 401 -4.32 27.27 34.22
N VAL A 402 -3.34 26.51 34.71
CA VAL A 402 -1.91 26.75 34.52
C VAL A 402 -1.51 26.05 33.22
N GLY A 403 -1.49 26.82 32.13
CA GLY A 403 -0.98 26.33 30.85
C GLY A 403 0.52 26.03 30.90
N ALA A 404 1.03 25.36 29.86
CA ALA A 404 2.47 25.07 29.75
C ALA A 404 3.34 26.32 29.52
N GLY A 405 2.75 27.50 29.27
CA GLY A 405 3.49 28.78 29.21
C GLY A 405 4.63 28.83 28.19
N ASN A 406 4.48 28.15 27.04
CA ASN A 406 5.55 27.95 26.04
C ASN A 406 6.83 27.28 26.57
N ASN A 407 6.75 26.53 27.66
CA ASN A 407 7.85 25.74 28.22
C ASN A 407 7.58 24.25 28.02
N TRP A 408 8.46 23.57 27.28
CA TRP A 408 8.38 22.12 27.07
C TRP A 408 8.42 21.33 28.39
N GLY A 409 9.28 21.72 29.34
CA GLY A 409 9.42 21.02 30.62
C GLY A 409 8.15 21.06 31.45
N ALA A 410 7.47 22.21 31.47
CA ALA A 410 6.19 22.36 32.15
C ALA A 410 5.10 21.51 31.49
N GLY A 411 5.05 21.47 30.15
CA GLY A 411 4.12 20.61 29.41
C GLY A 411 4.37 19.11 29.65
N TYR A 412 5.64 18.70 29.70
CA TYR A 412 6.03 17.31 29.97
C TYR A 412 5.69 16.90 31.42
N ALA A 413 6.04 17.74 32.40
CA ALA A 413 5.74 17.49 33.80
C ALA A 413 4.22 17.47 34.08
N ALA A 414 3.46 18.34 33.40
CA ALA A 414 2.00 18.30 33.46
C ALA A 414 1.46 16.95 32.96
N GLY A 415 2.07 16.37 31.92
CA GLY A 415 1.72 15.07 31.35
C GLY A 415 1.74 13.93 32.37
N GLU A 416 2.71 13.90 33.27
CA GLU A 416 2.78 12.89 34.35
C GLU A 416 1.56 12.94 35.27
N GLY A 417 1.11 14.14 35.63
CA GLY A 417 -0.03 14.33 36.53
C GLY A 417 -1.38 14.00 35.90
N VAL A 418 -1.47 14.02 34.56
CA VAL A 418 -2.74 13.84 33.82
C VAL A 418 -2.73 12.58 32.95
N GLN A 419 -1.72 11.73 33.12
CA GLN A 419 -1.50 10.54 32.31
C GLN A 419 -2.69 9.59 32.36
N GLU A 420 -3.23 9.31 33.54
CA GLU A 420 -4.35 8.36 33.71
C GLU A 420 -5.57 8.84 32.91
N GLU A 421 -5.98 10.11 33.08
CA GLU A 421 -7.12 10.68 32.35
C GLU A 421 -6.92 10.64 30.82
N ILE A 422 -5.71 11.00 30.33
CA ILE A 422 -5.40 10.99 28.90
C ILE A 422 -5.43 9.57 28.33
N PHE A 423 -4.79 8.62 29.01
CA PHE A 423 -4.70 7.25 28.51
C PHE A 423 -6.01 6.49 28.64
N ASP A 424 -6.85 6.78 29.63
CA ASP A 424 -8.20 6.20 29.72
C ASP A 424 -9.05 6.58 28.48
N MET A 425 -8.93 7.82 27.98
CA MET A 425 -9.58 8.21 26.72
C MET A 425 -8.97 7.48 25.51
N ILE A 426 -7.65 7.36 25.44
CA ILE A 426 -6.96 6.68 24.33
C ILE A 426 -7.33 5.19 24.30
N ASP A 427 -7.33 4.52 25.45
CA ASP A 427 -7.69 3.11 25.57
C ASP A 427 -9.15 2.90 25.23
N ARG A 428 -10.06 3.77 25.70
CA ARG A 428 -11.49 3.67 25.35
C ARG A 428 -11.72 3.75 23.84
N GLU A 429 -11.04 4.66 23.14
CA GLU A 429 -11.15 4.78 21.68
C GLU A 429 -10.45 3.61 20.96
N ALA A 430 -9.35 3.10 21.50
CA ALA A 430 -8.62 1.95 20.96
C ALA A 430 -9.42 0.64 21.10
N ASP A 431 -10.03 0.41 22.26
CA ASP A 431 -10.89 -0.72 22.54
C ASP A 431 -12.22 -0.64 21.77
N GLY A 432 -12.68 0.57 21.46
CA GLY A 432 -13.82 0.86 20.58
C GLY A 432 -13.51 0.77 19.07
N SER A 433 -12.34 0.24 18.70
CA SER A 433 -11.93 0.02 17.31
C SER A 433 -11.81 -1.48 17.02
N ASP A 434 -12.40 -1.95 15.92
CA ASP A 434 -12.40 -3.38 15.56
C ASP A 434 -10.98 -3.85 15.18
N SER A 435 -10.24 -3.01 14.45
CA SER A 435 -8.88 -3.30 14.03
C SER A 435 -8.07 -2.01 13.87
N LEU A 436 -7.79 -1.36 15.00
CA LEU A 436 -6.95 -0.16 15.09
C LEU A 436 -5.64 -0.33 14.29
N GLU A 437 -5.42 0.54 13.31
CA GLU A 437 -4.22 0.55 12.50
C GLU A 437 -3.09 1.35 13.17
N GLY A 438 -3.42 2.52 13.70
CA GLY A 438 -2.44 3.41 14.31
C GLY A 438 -3.01 4.72 14.80
N PHE A 439 -2.10 5.62 15.13
CA PHE A 439 -2.39 6.93 15.70
C PHE A 439 -1.81 8.05 14.82
N MET A 440 -2.56 9.15 14.74
CA MET A 440 -2.12 10.40 14.12
C MET A 440 -2.00 11.50 15.17
N LEU A 441 -0.78 11.93 15.50
CA LEU A 441 -0.54 13.04 16.42
C LEU A 441 -0.41 14.37 15.65
N LEU A 442 -1.28 15.33 15.95
CA LEU A 442 -1.24 16.70 15.43
C LEU A 442 -0.74 17.62 16.54
N HIS A 443 0.42 18.22 16.33
CA HIS A 443 1.05 19.08 17.34
C HIS A 443 2.02 20.09 16.73
N SER A 444 2.49 21.03 17.55
CA SER A 444 3.61 21.91 17.22
C SER A 444 4.81 21.61 18.11
N ILE A 445 5.99 21.53 17.50
CA ILE A 445 7.25 21.26 18.22
C ILE A 445 7.77 22.47 19.01
N ALA A 446 7.20 23.66 18.79
CA ALA A 446 7.70 24.92 19.32
C ALA A 446 6.93 25.44 20.55
N GLY A 447 5.69 24.98 20.74
CA GLY A 447 4.80 25.42 21.82
C GLY A 447 5.22 24.89 23.19
N GLY A 448 4.36 25.00 24.20
CA GLY A 448 4.52 24.33 25.50
C GLY A 448 3.76 23.00 25.55
N THR A 449 2.44 23.05 25.35
CA THR A 449 1.57 21.86 25.40
C THR A 449 1.86 20.90 24.25
N GLY A 450 1.77 21.36 23.00
CA GLY A 450 2.00 20.50 21.84
C GLY A 450 3.40 19.88 21.79
N SER A 451 4.40 20.57 22.34
CA SER A 451 5.78 20.09 22.35
C SER A 451 6.02 19.16 23.55
N GLY A 452 5.79 19.63 24.78
CA GLY A 452 6.07 18.93 26.04
C GLY A 452 5.10 17.79 26.31
N LEU A 453 3.80 18.09 26.38
CA LEU A 453 2.76 17.07 26.57
C LEU A 453 2.72 16.13 25.36
N GLY A 454 2.89 16.66 24.15
CA GLY A 454 3.00 15.83 22.94
C GLY A 454 4.17 14.85 22.98
N SER A 455 5.34 15.28 23.46
CA SER A 455 6.51 14.41 23.65
C SER A 455 6.25 13.32 24.70
N PHE A 456 5.64 13.69 25.83
CA PHE A 456 5.28 12.74 26.88
C PHE A 456 4.31 11.66 26.36
N ILE A 457 3.25 12.08 25.65
CA ILE A 457 2.27 11.16 25.07
C ILE A 457 2.96 10.23 24.06
N LEU A 458 3.85 10.74 23.23
CA LEU A 458 4.55 9.96 22.21
C LEU A 458 5.36 8.80 22.81
N GLU A 459 6.16 9.08 23.85
CA GLU A 459 6.92 8.05 24.58
C GLU A 459 6.00 6.98 25.15
N ARG A 460 4.97 7.39 25.90
CA ARG A 460 4.06 6.46 26.59
C ARG A 460 3.20 5.65 25.61
N MET A 461 2.86 6.22 24.46
CA MET A 461 2.15 5.51 23.40
C MET A 461 3.02 4.45 22.74
N ASN A 462 4.29 4.74 22.50
CA ASN A 462 5.24 3.77 21.93
C ASN A 462 5.39 2.55 22.87
N ASP A 463 5.46 2.78 24.18
CA ASP A 463 5.51 1.71 25.19
C ASP A 463 4.19 0.92 25.31
N ARG A 464 3.04 1.61 25.29
CA ARG A 464 1.72 1.00 25.52
C ARG A 464 1.17 0.29 24.28
N PHE A 465 1.45 0.81 23.09
CA PHE A 465 0.96 0.30 21.80
C PHE A 465 2.11 -0.02 20.82
N PRO A 466 3.07 -0.88 21.18
CA PRO A 466 4.30 -1.10 20.40
C PRO A 466 4.10 -1.79 19.04
N LYS A 467 2.87 -2.23 18.74
CA LYS A 467 2.50 -2.87 17.47
C LYS A 467 1.69 -1.93 16.55
N LYS A 468 1.38 -0.72 16.99
CA LYS A 468 0.54 0.24 16.27
C LYS A 468 1.42 1.32 15.68
N LEU A 469 1.06 1.76 14.48
CA LEU A 469 1.83 2.80 13.80
C LEU A 469 1.57 4.16 14.43
N ILE A 470 2.61 4.97 14.56
CA ILE A 470 2.53 6.35 15.05
C ILE A 470 3.01 7.30 13.97
N GLN A 471 2.07 8.00 13.33
CA GLN A 471 2.36 9.06 12.38
C GLN A 471 2.11 10.42 13.03
N THR A 472 3.03 11.37 12.84
CA THR A 472 2.86 12.74 13.35
C THR A 472 2.75 13.75 12.22
N TYR A 473 1.89 14.74 12.40
CA TYR A 473 1.85 15.96 11.60
C TYR A 473 2.42 17.08 12.47
N SER A 474 3.72 17.28 12.31
CA SER A 474 4.51 18.14 13.19
C SER A 474 4.68 19.51 12.56
N VAL A 475 4.12 20.54 13.20
CA VAL A 475 4.25 21.93 12.77
C VAL A 475 5.53 22.53 13.33
N PHE A 476 6.47 22.77 12.43
CA PHE A 476 7.74 23.43 12.66
C PHE A 476 7.54 24.95 12.70
N PRO A 477 8.22 25.63 13.63
CA PRO A 477 8.15 27.08 13.74
C PRO A 477 8.79 27.75 12.54
N ASP A 478 8.38 28.99 12.25
CA ASP A 478 9.16 29.81 11.34
C ASP A 478 10.52 30.13 11.97
N THR A 479 11.59 29.65 11.34
CA THR A 479 12.96 29.92 11.80
C THR A 479 13.42 31.36 11.55
N GLN A 480 12.65 32.16 10.81
CA GLN A 480 12.96 33.55 10.45
C GLN A 480 12.23 34.58 11.32
N SER A 481 11.02 34.27 11.81
CA SER A 481 10.32 35.09 12.81
C SER A 481 10.63 34.60 14.23
N VAL A 482 10.70 35.52 15.20
CA VAL A 482 11.01 35.19 16.60
C VAL A 482 9.87 35.67 17.48
N ASP A 483 8.71 35.01 17.39
CA ASP A 483 7.58 35.31 18.28
C ASP A 483 7.82 34.75 19.69
N VAL A 484 8.49 33.60 19.79
CA VAL A 484 8.81 32.92 21.07
C VAL A 484 10.30 32.62 21.13
N VAL A 485 11.00 33.26 22.08
CA VAL A 485 12.47 33.17 22.19
C VAL A 485 12.98 31.79 22.64
N VAL A 486 12.17 31.02 23.36
CA VAL A 486 12.54 29.69 23.89
C VAL A 486 12.24 28.53 22.92
N ASN A 487 11.61 28.82 21.78
CA ASN A 487 11.26 27.83 20.77
C ASN A 487 12.40 26.85 20.41
N PRO A 488 13.67 27.28 20.21
CA PRO A 488 14.74 26.34 19.88
C PRO A 488 14.99 25.27 20.94
N TYR A 489 14.73 25.55 22.22
CA TYR A 489 14.79 24.55 23.30
C TYR A 489 13.65 23.53 23.16
N ASN A 490 12.42 24.00 23.02
CA ASN A 490 11.23 23.14 22.86
C ASN A 490 11.33 22.25 21.62
N SER A 491 11.76 22.85 20.50
CA SER A 491 11.94 22.15 19.23
C SER A 491 12.99 21.05 19.34
N LEU A 492 14.13 21.30 19.98
CA LEU A 492 15.19 20.29 20.13
C LEU A 492 14.73 19.09 20.95
N LEU A 493 14.06 19.34 22.09
CA LEU A 493 13.56 18.28 22.97
C LEU A 493 12.48 17.44 22.28
N SER A 494 11.56 18.10 21.56
CA SER A 494 10.52 17.41 20.78
C SER A 494 11.13 16.59 19.63
N MET A 495 12.16 17.13 18.96
CA MET A 495 12.84 16.43 17.86
C MET A 495 13.47 15.12 18.32
N ARG A 496 14.02 15.05 19.54
CA ARG A 496 14.51 13.78 20.10
C ARG A 496 13.42 12.71 20.13
N ARG A 497 12.24 13.04 20.66
CA ARG A 497 11.12 12.08 20.77
C ARG A 497 10.52 11.73 19.43
N LEU A 498 10.37 12.71 18.54
CA LEU A 498 9.98 12.43 17.17
C LEU A 498 10.94 11.45 16.47
N THR A 499 12.24 11.51 16.77
CA THR A 499 13.24 10.62 16.16
C THR A 499 13.21 9.20 16.74
N GLN A 500 12.83 9.05 18.00
CA GLN A 500 12.91 7.76 18.72
C GLN A 500 11.57 7.01 18.76
N ASP A 501 10.45 7.73 18.82
CA ASP A 501 9.15 7.21 19.22
C ASP A 501 8.06 7.36 18.14
N ALA A 502 8.38 7.88 16.95
CA ALA A 502 7.45 7.96 15.81
C ALA A 502 7.93 7.11 14.62
N ASP A 503 6.99 6.45 13.93
CA ASP A 503 7.28 5.70 12.71
C ASP A 503 7.39 6.61 11.47
N SER A 504 6.66 7.72 11.47
CA SER A 504 6.63 8.68 10.35
C SER A 504 6.34 10.09 10.85
N VAL A 505 7.13 11.07 10.41
CA VAL A 505 6.93 12.48 10.75
C VAL A 505 6.70 13.28 9.47
N VAL A 506 5.47 13.76 9.27
CA VAL A 506 5.14 14.69 8.19
C VAL A 506 5.51 16.11 8.65
N VAL A 507 6.51 16.70 8.00
CA VAL A 507 7.04 18.01 8.35
C VAL A 507 6.21 19.11 7.70
N LEU A 508 5.70 20.02 8.52
CA LEU A 508 4.95 21.20 8.12
C LEU A 508 5.65 22.46 8.61
N ASP A 509 6.27 23.24 7.74
CA ASP A 509 7.05 24.43 8.12
C ASP A 509 6.23 25.71 7.97
N ASN A 510 5.92 26.38 9.08
CA ASN A 510 5.18 27.64 9.06
C ASN A 510 5.83 28.72 8.20
N GLY A 511 7.15 28.79 8.13
CA GLY A 511 7.84 29.78 7.27
C GLY A 511 7.64 29.50 5.78
N ALA A 512 7.54 28.23 5.38
CA ALA A 512 7.24 27.85 4.00
C ALA A 512 5.75 27.99 3.68
N LEU A 513 4.87 27.59 4.61
CA LEU A 513 3.42 27.71 4.47
C LEU A 513 3.00 29.18 4.32
N SER A 514 3.49 30.07 5.19
CA SER A 514 3.25 31.51 5.11
C SER A 514 3.72 32.09 3.77
N ARG A 515 4.90 31.69 3.28
CA ARG A 515 5.40 32.12 1.97
C ARG A 515 4.49 31.67 0.83
N ILE A 516 4.04 30.42 0.83
CA ILE A 516 3.13 29.89 -0.20
C ILE A 516 1.81 30.66 -0.19
N VAL A 517 1.23 30.91 0.98
CA VAL A 517 -0.02 31.66 1.12
C VAL A 517 0.15 33.11 0.66
N ALA A 518 1.23 33.79 1.08
CA ALA A 518 1.53 35.15 0.65
C ALA A 518 1.70 35.26 -0.88
N ASP A 519 2.49 34.36 -1.47
CA ASP A 519 2.76 34.35 -2.92
C ASP A 519 1.53 34.01 -3.76
N ARG A 520 0.62 33.15 -3.25
CA ARG A 520 -0.54 32.64 -4.01
C ARG A 520 -1.81 33.45 -3.80
N LEU A 521 -2.08 33.90 -2.59
CA LEU A 521 -3.24 34.73 -2.27
C LEU A 521 -2.97 36.23 -2.44
N HIS A 522 -1.73 36.61 -2.79
CA HIS A 522 -1.29 38.00 -2.92
C HIS A 522 -1.57 38.83 -1.65
N VAL A 523 -1.37 38.21 -0.48
CA VAL A 523 -1.49 38.85 0.84
C VAL A 523 -0.10 39.12 1.40
N GLN A 524 0.09 40.27 2.06
CA GLN A 524 1.39 40.61 2.67
C GLN A 524 1.65 39.83 3.96
N GLU A 525 0.62 39.65 4.79
CA GLU A 525 0.70 38.91 6.06
C GLU A 525 -0.39 37.83 6.10
N PRO A 526 -0.04 36.56 5.89
CA PRO A 526 -1.00 35.46 5.94
C PRO A 526 -1.41 35.16 7.38
N SER A 527 -2.71 34.92 7.61
CA SER A 527 -3.21 34.54 8.93
C SER A 527 -2.99 33.06 9.24
N PHE A 528 -2.97 32.69 10.52
CA PHE A 528 -2.92 31.28 10.93
C PHE A 528 -4.11 30.45 10.41
N GLN A 529 -5.26 31.07 10.21
CA GLN A 529 -6.40 30.40 9.61
C GLN A 529 -6.11 30.00 8.16
N GLN A 530 -5.50 30.87 7.37
CA GLN A 530 -5.14 30.60 5.97
C GLN A 530 -4.04 29.53 5.85
N THR A 531 -3.04 29.55 6.74
CA THR A 531 -2.02 28.49 6.77
C THR A 531 -2.59 27.17 7.24
N ASN A 532 -3.50 27.16 8.22
CA ASN A 532 -4.18 25.93 8.67
C ASN A 532 -5.08 25.32 7.59
N GLN A 533 -5.73 26.12 6.73
CA GLN A 533 -6.47 25.62 5.56
C GLN A 533 -5.54 24.86 4.60
N LEU A 534 -4.34 25.40 4.36
CA LEU A 534 -3.33 24.76 3.54
C LEU A 534 -2.85 23.45 4.15
N VAL A 535 -2.61 23.42 5.47
CA VAL A 535 -2.24 22.21 6.20
C VAL A 535 -3.36 21.16 6.13
N SER A 536 -4.61 21.55 6.41
CA SER A 536 -5.78 20.67 6.33
C SER A 536 -5.92 20.02 4.94
N THR A 537 -5.71 20.80 3.87
CA THR A 537 -5.71 20.29 2.49
C THR A 537 -4.65 19.21 2.27
N VAL A 538 -3.44 19.42 2.80
CA VAL A 538 -2.33 18.44 2.69
C VAL A 538 -2.63 17.19 3.49
N MET A 539 -3.15 17.35 4.71
CA MET A 539 -3.53 16.23 5.57
C MET A 539 -4.61 15.39 4.90
N SER A 540 -5.68 16.02 4.42
CA SER A 540 -6.74 15.35 3.65
C SER A 540 -6.17 14.65 2.41
N ALA A 541 -5.31 15.31 1.64
CA ALA A 541 -4.70 14.73 0.45
C ALA A 541 -3.80 13.51 0.78
N SER A 542 -3.09 13.55 1.91
CA SER A 542 -2.21 12.46 2.35
C SER A 542 -2.98 11.23 2.81
N THR A 543 -4.18 11.41 3.37
CA THR A 543 -5.05 10.32 3.84
C THR A 543 -6.08 9.89 2.79
N THR A 544 -6.03 10.46 1.58
CA THR A 544 -7.04 10.18 0.54
C THR A 544 -7.06 8.71 0.13
N THR A 545 -5.91 8.03 0.06
CA THR A 545 -5.85 6.60 -0.32
C THR A 545 -6.45 5.68 0.75
N LEU A 546 -6.54 6.14 2.00
CA LEU A 546 -7.16 5.41 3.11
C LEU A 546 -8.69 5.57 3.06
N ARG A 547 -9.16 6.77 2.70
CA ARG A 547 -10.58 7.16 2.69
C ARG A 547 -11.31 6.83 1.39
N TYR A 548 -10.59 6.82 0.27
CA TYR A 548 -11.12 6.45 -1.03
C TYR A 548 -10.29 5.27 -1.56
N PRO A 549 -10.76 4.03 -1.39
CA PRO A 549 -9.97 2.85 -1.70
C PRO A 549 -9.60 2.83 -3.19
N GLY A 550 -8.31 2.68 -3.45
CA GLY A 550 -7.70 2.52 -4.76
C GLY A 550 -7.08 1.14 -4.96
N TYR A 551 -6.19 1.01 -5.95
CA TYR A 551 -5.52 -0.26 -6.24
C TYR A 551 -4.28 -0.52 -5.34
N MET A 552 -3.66 0.53 -4.79
CA MET A 552 -2.42 0.47 -4.00
C MET A 552 -2.45 1.47 -2.83
N HIS A 553 -1.72 1.19 -1.75
CA HIS A 553 -1.57 2.03 -0.56
C HIS A 553 -2.88 2.38 0.16
N ASN A 554 -3.74 1.36 0.33
CA ASN A 554 -5.03 1.48 1.02
C ASN A 554 -4.91 1.38 2.56
N ASP A 555 -3.69 1.26 3.07
CA ASP A 555 -3.34 1.18 4.49
C ASP A 555 -2.16 2.12 4.80
N LEU A 556 -2.09 2.63 6.03
CA LEU A 556 -1.02 3.48 6.51
C LEU A 556 0.32 2.73 6.51
N ALA A 557 0.30 1.44 6.86
CA ALA A 557 1.47 0.57 6.80
C ALA A 557 2.11 0.55 5.40
N GLY A 558 1.30 0.40 4.34
CA GLY A 558 1.78 0.38 2.97
C GLY A 558 2.26 1.74 2.46
N ILE A 559 1.77 2.85 3.01
CA ILE A 559 2.29 4.21 2.72
C ILE A 559 3.66 4.42 3.38
N ILE A 560 3.79 4.05 4.66
CA ILE A 560 5.04 4.23 5.42
C ILE A 560 6.14 3.34 4.85
N ALA A 561 5.85 2.06 4.61
CA ALA A 561 6.82 1.10 4.09
C ALA A 561 7.40 1.48 2.72
N SER A 562 6.66 2.23 1.90
CA SER A 562 7.15 2.69 0.60
C SER A 562 8.01 3.95 0.66
N LEU A 563 7.77 4.79 1.67
CA LEU A 563 8.44 6.07 1.85
C LEU A 563 9.69 5.97 2.74
N ILE A 564 9.72 5.03 3.68
CA ILE A 564 10.73 4.99 4.75
C ILE A 564 11.45 3.64 4.69
N PRO A 565 12.50 3.51 3.85
CA PRO A 565 13.30 2.28 3.79
C PRO A 565 14.26 2.13 4.97
N THR A 566 14.56 3.24 5.67
CA THR A 566 15.50 3.30 6.80
C THR A 566 14.77 3.93 8.00
N PRO A 567 14.56 3.18 9.11
CA PRO A 567 13.66 3.60 10.19
C PRO A 567 13.97 4.97 10.80
N ARG A 568 15.24 5.36 10.95
CA ARG A 568 15.60 6.67 11.54
C ARG A 568 15.37 7.85 10.58
N SER A 569 15.41 7.63 9.27
CA SER A 569 15.18 8.68 8.27
C SER A 569 13.71 8.74 7.85
N HIS A 570 12.83 9.01 8.81
CA HIS A 570 11.37 8.97 8.62
C HIS A 570 10.68 10.35 8.50
N PHE A 571 11.46 11.43 8.31
CA PHE A 571 10.92 12.78 8.13
C PHE A 571 10.54 13.04 6.67
N LEU A 572 9.25 13.22 6.42
CA LEU A 572 8.66 13.37 5.10
C LEU A 572 8.38 14.84 4.78
N LEU A 573 8.84 15.27 3.61
CA LEU A 573 8.56 16.58 3.05
C LEU A 573 7.29 16.54 2.21
N THR A 574 6.48 17.59 2.33
CA THR A 574 5.23 17.73 1.59
C THR A 574 5.36 18.76 0.46
N SER A 575 4.69 18.52 -0.66
CA SER A 575 4.48 19.49 -1.72
C SER A 575 3.12 19.28 -2.36
N TYR A 576 2.41 20.35 -2.70
CA TYR A 576 1.06 20.23 -3.24
C TYR A 576 0.85 21.14 -4.46
N THR A 577 -0.04 20.74 -5.36
CA THR A 577 -0.42 21.54 -6.52
C THR A 577 -1.75 21.06 -7.11
N PRO A 578 -2.58 21.95 -7.70
CA PRO A 578 -2.49 23.41 -7.67
C PRO A 578 -2.93 24.00 -6.32
N PHE A 579 -2.37 25.16 -5.98
CA PHE A 579 -2.94 26.03 -4.94
C PHE A 579 -3.85 27.02 -5.65
N THR A 580 -5.15 26.86 -5.51
CA THR A 580 -6.14 27.86 -5.94
C THR A 580 -6.73 28.48 -4.69
N GLY A 581 -6.65 29.80 -4.55
CA GLY A 581 -7.48 30.51 -3.58
C GLY A 581 -8.93 30.50 -4.03
N ASP A 582 -9.86 30.61 -3.08
CA ASP A 582 -11.31 30.64 -3.34
C ASP A 582 -11.72 31.87 -4.17
N ASN A 583 -10.87 32.89 -4.27
CA ASN A 583 -11.13 34.15 -4.99
C ASN A 583 -10.65 34.16 -6.45
N ILE A 584 -10.98 33.15 -7.26
CA ILE A 584 -10.51 33.09 -8.64
C ILE A 584 -11.64 32.86 -9.65
N ASP A 585 -12.50 33.87 -9.80
CA ASP A 585 -13.30 34.12 -11.01
C ASP A 585 -12.43 34.47 -12.24
N GLN A 586 -11.12 34.70 -12.04
CA GLN A 586 -10.19 35.15 -13.09
C GLN A 586 -9.33 34.04 -13.74
N ALA A 587 -9.30 32.81 -13.23
CA ALA A 587 -8.59 31.66 -13.82
C ALA A 587 -9.51 30.76 -14.66
N ARG A 588 -10.62 31.31 -15.15
CA ARG A 588 -11.51 30.68 -16.14
C ARG A 588 -10.82 30.38 -17.49
N THR A 589 -9.59 30.83 -17.71
CA THR A 589 -8.76 30.37 -18.83
C THR A 589 -8.02 29.08 -18.46
N VAL A 590 -8.79 27.99 -18.41
CA VAL A 590 -8.35 26.62 -18.14
C VAL A 590 -7.26 26.19 -19.14
N ARG A 591 -5.98 26.36 -18.77
CA ARG A 591 -4.95 25.44 -19.26
C ARG A 591 -5.32 24.08 -18.70
N LYS A 592 -5.70 23.12 -19.57
CA LYS A 592 -5.85 21.71 -19.21
C LYS A 592 -4.58 21.29 -18.46
N THR A 593 -4.63 21.22 -17.13
CA THR A 593 -3.48 20.83 -16.32
C THR A 593 -3.35 19.32 -16.45
N THR A 594 -2.30 18.89 -17.14
CA THR A 594 -2.03 17.46 -17.37
C THR A 594 -1.40 16.82 -16.14
N VAL A 595 -1.49 15.50 -16.02
CA VAL A 595 -0.78 14.73 -14.97
C VAL A 595 0.71 15.05 -14.96
N LEU A 596 1.32 15.19 -16.14
CA LEU A 596 2.72 15.59 -16.24
C LEU A 596 3.00 16.97 -15.63
N ASP A 597 2.12 17.95 -15.87
CA ASP A 597 2.31 19.28 -15.32
C ASP A 597 2.18 19.28 -13.79
N VAL A 598 1.26 18.49 -13.23
CA VAL A 598 1.14 18.27 -11.79
C VAL A 598 2.44 17.68 -11.24
N MET A 599 2.88 16.53 -11.74
CA MET A 599 4.09 15.86 -11.25
C MET A 599 5.35 16.72 -11.41
N ARG A 600 5.47 17.47 -12.50
CA ARG A 600 6.59 18.43 -12.69
C ARG A 600 6.54 19.57 -11.67
N ARG A 601 5.35 20.10 -11.38
CA ARG A 601 5.16 21.17 -10.39
C ARG A 601 5.44 20.69 -8.98
N LEU A 602 5.11 19.44 -8.64
CA LEU A 602 5.39 18.86 -7.32
C LEU A 602 6.89 18.85 -6.99
N LEU A 603 7.75 18.61 -7.98
CA LEU A 603 9.21 18.64 -7.79
C LEU A 603 9.79 20.06 -7.67
N GLN A 604 9.05 21.10 -8.04
CA GLN A 604 9.55 22.47 -8.03
C GLN A 604 9.67 23.00 -6.59
N PRO A 605 10.81 23.64 -6.23
CA PRO A 605 11.02 24.19 -4.89
C PRO A 605 9.90 25.12 -4.40
N LYS A 606 9.29 25.88 -5.31
CA LYS A 606 8.22 26.85 -5.01
C LYS A 606 6.92 26.23 -4.47
N ASN A 607 6.73 24.92 -4.63
CA ASN A 607 5.54 24.21 -4.15
C ASN A 607 5.85 23.31 -2.94
N ARG A 608 7.10 23.33 -2.44
CA ARG A 608 7.50 22.61 -1.24
C ARG A 608 7.08 23.37 -0.01
N MET A 609 6.46 22.67 0.92
CA MET A 609 5.95 23.22 2.18
C MET A 609 6.98 23.19 3.31
N VAL A 610 8.26 23.04 2.96
CA VAL A 610 9.38 23.03 3.89
C VAL A 610 10.54 23.86 3.35
N SER A 611 11.07 24.76 4.18
CA SER A 611 12.19 25.65 3.84
C SER A 611 13.53 24.93 3.94
N ILE A 612 13.84 24.17 2.89
CA ILE A 612 15.11 23.46 2.74
C ILE A 612 16.06 24.17 1.77
N ASN A 613 17.37 24.07 2.02
CA ASN A 613 18.41 24.51 1.11
C ASN A 613 19.19 23.28 0.61
N PRO A 614 18.72 22.59 -0.45
CA PRO A 614 19.38 21.38 -0.92
C PRO A 614 20.80 21.70 -1.41
N SER A 615 21.76 20.88 -0.98
CA SER A 615 23.11 20.91 -1.52
C SER A 615 23.14 20.21 -2.89
N LYS A 616 24.29 20.20 -3.57
CA LYS A 616 24.46 19.39 -4.79
C LYS A 616 24.44 17.88 -4.51
N SER A 617 24.76 17.47 -3.29
CA SER A 617 24.74 16.06 -2.86
C SER A 617 23.37 15.61 -2.36
N SER A 618 22.46 16.54 -2.02
CA SER A 618 21.13 16.19 -1.53
C SER A 618 20.33 15.40 -2.56
N CYS A 619 19.69 14.33 -2.08
CA CYS A 619 18.97 13.39 -2.92
C CYS A 619 17.66 12.92 -2.28
N TYR A 620 16.75 12.42 -3.12
CA TYR A 620 15.53 11.73 -2.74
C TYR A 620 15.85 10.29 -2.35
N ILE A 621 15.43 9.87 -1.16
CA ILE A 621 15.39 8.48 -0.75
C ILE A 621 14.18 7.81 -1.42
N SER A 622 13.01 8.46 -1.34
CA SER A 622 11.76 7.96 -1.91
C SER A 622 10.78 9.12 -2.21
N ILE A 623 9.84 8.87 -3.11
CA ILE A 623 8.77 9.80 -3.46
C ILE A 623 7.47 9.02 -3.65
N LEU A 624 6.39 9.46 -3.00
CA LEU A 624 5.02 9.06 -3.27
C LEU A 624 4.23 10.26 -3.79
N ASN A 625 3.71 10.18 -5.01
CA ASN A 625 2.79 11.17 -5.55
C ASN A 625 1.36 10.63 -5.47
N ILE A 626 0.50 11.30 -4.71
CA ILE A 626 -0.94 11.04 -4.67
C ILE A 626 -1.58 12.00 -5.67
N ILE A 627 -2.04 11.49 -6.80
CA ILE A 627 -2.69 12.27 -7.85
C ILE A 627 -4.19 12.05 -7.76
N GLN A 628 -4.92 13.14 -7.51
CA GLN A 628 -6.35 13.12 -7.30
C GLN A 628 -7.07 13.68 -8.54
N GLY A 629 -8.04 12.95 -9.07
CA GLY A 629 -8.91 13.39 -10.16
C GLY A 629 -8.88 12.47 -11.38
N GLU A 630 -9.39 12.96 -12.51
CA GLU A 630 -9.44 12.18 -13.75
C GLU A 630 -8.06 12.10 -14.42
N ALA A 631 -7.33 11.03 -14.14
CA ALA A 631 -6.02 10.74 -14.71
C ALA A 631 -6.00 9.37 -15.39
N ASP A 632 -5.51 9.31 -16.63
CA ASP A 632 -5.24 8.05 -17.33
C ASP A 632 -3.94 7.42 -16.78
N PRO A 633 -3.94 6.15 -16.35
CA PRO A 633 -2.73 5.44 -15.93
C PRO A 633 -1.58 5.50 -16.96
N THR A 634 -1.92 5.55 -18.24
CA THR A 634 -0.95 5.68 -19.34
C THR A 634 -0.19 7.00 -19.28
N ASP A 635 -0.88 8.09 -18.91
CA ASP A 635 -0.28 9.42 -18.79
C ASP A 635 0.58 9.54 -17.53
N VAL A 636 0.25 8.81 -16.45
CA VAL A 636 1.13 8.67 -15.28
C VAL A 636 2.44 8.01 -15.68
N HIS A 637 2.39 6.89 -16.42
CA HIS A 637 3.60 6.19 -16.86
C HIS A 637 4.48 7.08 -17.75
N LYS A 638 3.89 7.77 -18.74
CA LYS A 638 4.60 8.74 -19.59
C LYS A 638 5.21 9.88 -18.76
N SER A 639 4.52 10.32 -17.71
CA SER A 639 5.00 11.42 -16.85
C SER A 639 6.20 11.00 -16.01
N LEU A 640 6.17 9.79 -15.44
CA LEU A 640 7.30 9.20 -14.73
C LEU A 640 8.53 9.05 -15.63
N LEU A 641 8.34 8.57 -16.88
CA LEU A 641 9.43 8.46 -17.86
C LEU A 641 10.08 9.83 -18.13
N ARG A 642 9.28 10.86 -18.38
CA ARG A 642 9.78 12.22 -18.65
C ARG A 642 10.52 12.84 -17.46
N ILE A 643 10.08 12.58 -16.24
CA ILE A 643 10.77 13.04 -15.02
C ILE A 643 12.13 12.39 -14.89
N ARG A 644 12.22 11.08 -15.19
CA ARG A 644 13.47 10.31 -15.18
C ARG A 644 14.43 10.75 -16.29
N GLU A 645 13.95 10.89 -17.53
CA GLU A 645 14.77 11.34 -18.68
C GLU A 645 15.40 12.71 -18.46
N ARG A 646 14.64 13.64 -17.86
CA ARG A 646 15.10 15.02 -17.60
C ARG A 646 15.93 15.15 -16.33
N ARG A 647 16.12 14.07 -15.56
CA ARG A 647 16.81 14.05 -14.26
C ARG A 647 16.34 15.20 -13.33
N LEU A 648 15.02 15.41 -13.26
CA LEU A 648 14.46 16.48 -12.42
C LEU A 648 14.59 16.20 -10.91
N ALA A 649 14.92 14.97 -10.55
CA ALA A 649 15.15 14.51 -9.19
C ALA A 649 16.43 13.67 -9.14
N SER A 650 17.30 13.97 -8.18
CA SER A 650 18.48 13.15 -7.84
C SER A 650 18.07 12.14 -6.78
N PHE A 651 18.40 10.87 -6.94
CA PHE A 651 18.06 9.80 -5.99
C PHE A 651 19.30 9.30 -5.27
N ILE A 652 19.07 8.62 -4.14
CA ILE A 652 20.13 7.91 -3.40
C ILE A 652 20.95 7.00 -4.33
N PRO A 653 22.28 6.93 -4.13
CA PRO A 653 23.14 6.16 -5.03
C PRO A 653 23.22 4.67 -4.67
N TRP A 654 22.90 4.31 -3.42
CA TRP A 654 22.97 2.94 -2.88
C TRP A 654 21.70 2.11 -3.12
N GLY A 655 20.68 2.66 -3.77
CA GLY A 655 19.40 2.00 -3.99
C GLY A 655 18.71 2.42 -5.29
N PRO A 656 17.71 1.66 -5.76
CA PRO A 656 16.95 2.05 -6.95
C PRO A 656 16.07 3.28 -6.66
N ALA A 657 15.91 4.14 -7.66
CA ALA A 657 15.04 5.32 -7.56
C ALA A 657 13.57 4.93 -7.32
N SER A 658 13.09 5.15 -6.09
CA SER A 658 11.70 4.90 -5.68
C SER A 658 10.82 6.11 -5.96
N ILE A 659 10.04 6.05 -7.05
CA ILE A 659 8.96 7.00 -7.34
C ILE A 659 7.68 6.18 -7.51
N GLN A 660 6.79 6.31 -6.54
CA GLN A 660 5.48 5.67 -6.54
C GLN A 660 4.40 6.70 -6.84
N VAL A 661 3.32 6.24 -7.47
CA VAL A 661 2.17 7.08 -7.80
C VAL A 661 0.90 6.35 -7.40
N ALA A 662 0.12 6.97 -6.53
CA ALA A 662 -1.22 6.53 -6.20
C ALA A 662 -2.22 7.42 -6.95
N LEU A 663 -3.10 6.79 -7.73
CA LEU A 663 -4.22 7.47 -8.38
C LEU A 663 -5.44 7.35 -7.48
N THR A 664 -6.07 8.47 -7.15
CA THR A 664 -7.30 8.49 -6.37
C THR A 664 -8.37 9.32 -7.05
N LYS A 665 -9.63 8.96 -6.80
CA LYS A 665 -10.76 9.81 -7.18
C LYS A 665 -10.89 10.93 -6.16
N LYS A 666 -11.37 12.09 -6.62
CA LYS A 666 -11.74 13.17 -5.70
C LYS A 666 -13.10 12.86 -5.07
N SER A 667 -13.38 13.50 -3.93
CA SER A 667 -14.72 13.45 -3.32
C SER A 667 -15.79 13.80 -4.37
N PRO A 668 -16.84 12.98 -4.53
CA PRO A 668 -17.92 13.24 -5.47
C PRO A 668 -18.84 14.39 -4.99
N TYR A 669 -18.76 14.79 -3.72
CA TYR A 669 -19.67 15.76 -3.11
C TYR A 669 -19.18 17.21 -3.25
N LEU A 670 -17.88 17.39 -3.51
CA LEU A 670 -17.29 18.70 -3.69
C LEU A 670 -17.21 19.09 -5.16
N GLN A 671 -17.60 20.32 -5.48
CA GLN A 671 -17.37 20.89 -6.81
C GLN A 671 -15.89 21.24 -6.95
N HIS A 672 -15.17 20.48 -7.77
CA HIS A 672 -13.75 20.71 -8.00
C HIS A 672 -13.55 21.70 -9.15
N THR A 673 -12.90 22.82 -8.85
CA THR A 673 -12.45 23.80 -9.87
C THR A 673 -11.33 23.25 -10.76
N ASN A 674 -10.51 22.34 -10.23
CA ASN A 674 -9.38 21.75 -10.93
C ASN A 674 -9.62 20.27 -11.27
N ARG A 675 -9.45 19.91 -12.55
CA ARG A 675 -9.60 18.52 -13.03
C ARG A 675 -8.63 17.53 -12.35
N VAL A 676 -7.42 17.97 -12.03
CA VAL A 676 -6.37 17.15 -11.41
C VAL A 676 -5.63 17.98 -10.35
N SER A 677 -5.45 17.39 -9.16
CA SER A 677 -4.55 17.87 -8.10
C SER A 677 -3.53 16.77 -7.77
N GLY A 678 -2.46 17.15 -7.09
CA GLY A 678 -1.44 16.23 -6.63
C GLY A 678 -0.82 16.67 -5.31
N LEU A 679 -0.53 15.68 -4.48
CA LEU A 679 0.32 15.78 -3.31
C LEU A 679 1.57 14.94 -3.55
N MET A 680 2.72 15.43 -3.13
CA MET A 680 3.96 14.68 -3.04
C MET A 680 4.35 14.54 -1.58
N LEU A 681 4.51 13.30 -1.12
CA LEU A 681 5.25 12.95 0.07
C LEU A 681 6.63 12.48 -0.38
N ALA A 682 7.68 13.13 0.11
CA ALA A 682 9.04 12.84 -0.29
C ALA A 682 9.96 12.71 0.91
N ASN A 683 10.70 11.60 0.96
CA ASN A 683 11.81 11.46 1.88
C ASN A 683 13.08 11.99 1.18
N HIS A 684 13.62 13.10 1.66
CA HIS A 684 14.71 13.81 1.00
C HIS A 684 15.75 14.30 2.01
N THR A 685 17.03 14.00 1.75
CA THR A 685 18.13 14.19 2.71
C THR A 685 18.33 15.64 3.14
N SER A 686 17.94 16.61 2.31
CA SER A 686 18.06 18.03 2.66
C SER A 686 17.20 18.46 3.86
N VAL A 687 16.29 17.61 4.36
CA VAL A 687 15.61 17.87 5.64
C VAL A 687 16.60 18.09 6.78
N ALA A 688 17.79 17.47 6.71
CA ALA A 688 18.90 17.72 7.64
C ALA A 688 19.28 19.21 7.76
N THR A 689 19.08 20.01 6.71
CA THR A 689 19.36 21.47 6.77
C THR A 689 18.40 22.23 7.69
N LEU A 690 17.18 21.72 7.87
CA LEU A 690 16.22 22.25 8.84
C LEU A 690 16.68 21.94 10.26
N PHE A 691 17.07 20.68 10.53
CA PHE A 691 17.54 20.24 11.84
C PHE A 691 18.82 20.95 12.27
N LYS A 692 19.79 21.10 11.35
CA LYS A 692 21.00 21.90 11.57
C LYS A 692 20.66 23.33 12.00
N ARG A 693 19.62 23.93 11.42
CA ARG A 693 19.21 25.31 11.76
C ARG A 693 18.65 25.40 13.19
N ILE A 694 17.83 24.42 13.59
CA ILE A 694 17.31 24.31 14.96
C ILE A 694 18.46 24.16 15.95
N ILE A 695 19.42 23.25 15.67
CA ILE A 695 20.58 23.04 16.54
C ILE A 695 21.46 24.30 16.62
N GLN A 696 21.68 25.01 15.51
CA GLN A 696 22.44 26.26 15.51
C GLN A 696 21.76 27.38 16.31
N GLN A 697 20.42 27.42 16.34
CA GLN A 697 19.66 28.37 17.17
C GLN A 697 19.75 27.97 18.65
N TYR A 698 19.58 26.69 18.95
CA TYR A 698 19.78 26.13 20.29
C TYR A 698 21.19 26.42 20.82
N ASP A 699 22.25 26.11 20.07
CA ASP A 699 23.64 26.30 20.49
C ASP A 699 23.94 27.77 20.80
N ARG A 700 23.34 28.72 20.06
CA ARG A 700 23.48 30.16 20.32
C ARG A 700 22.87 30.57 21.66
N LEU A 701 21.71 30.01 22.02
CA LEU A 701 21.06 30.28 23.30
C LEU A 701 21.79 29.58 24.45
N ARG A 702 22.15 28.30 24.25
CA ARG A 702 22.82 27.46 25.25
C ARG A 702 24.20 27.98 25.62
N LYS A 703 25.00 28.48 24.65
CA LYS A 703 26.30 29.12 24.92
C LYS A 703 26.21 30.32 25.87
N ARG A 704 25.06 30.99 25.92
CA ARG A 704 24.79 32.13 26.80
C ARG A 704 23.99 31.75 28.04
N ASN A 705 23.63 30.48 28.20
CA ASN A 705 22.70 29.98 29.21
C ASN A 705 21.40 30.81 29.30
N ALA A 706 20.93 31.32 28.15
CA ALA A 706 19.78 32.21 28.11
C ALA A 706 18.48 31.44 28.36
N PHE A 707 17.59 32.00 29.18
CA PHE A 707 16.23 31.51 29.45
C PHE A 707 16.12 30.10 30.08
N LEU A 708 17.20 29.56 30.66
CA LEU A 708 17.22 28.21 31.24
C LEU A 708 16.56 28.11 32.63
N GLU A 709 16.44 29.21 33.35
CA GLU A 709 15.90 29.22 34.74
C GLU A 709 14.46 28.73 34.85
N GLN A 710 13.68 28.85 33.77
CA GLN A 710 12.32 28.29 33.72
C GLN A 710 12.35 26.77 33.56
N TYR A 711 13.24 26.23 32.72
CA TYR A 711 13.37 24.78 32.50
C TYR A 711 13.90 24.06 33.74
N LYS A 712 14.89 24.64 34.45
CA LYS A 712 15.48 24.05 35.66
C LYS A 712 14.49 23.82 36.81
N LYS A 713 13.33 24.49 36.80
CA LYS A 713 12.29 24.34 37.82
C LYS A 713 11.39 23.13 37.57
N GLU A 714 11.43 22.60 36.35
CA GLU A 714 10.55 21.51 35.92
C GLU A 714 11.20 20.15 36.22
N ALA A 715 10.37 19.15 36.51
CA ALA A 715 10.81 17.83 36.93
C ALA A 715 11.87 17.18 36.01
N PRO A 716 11.75 17.24 34.66
CA PRO A 716 12.74 16.64 33.74
C PRO A 716 14.16 17.23 33.83
N PHE A 717 14.31 18.40 34.45
CA PHE A 717 15.60 19.11 34.57
C PHE A 717 16.06 19.26 36.03
N SER A 718 15.39 18.57 36.96
CA SER A 718 15.71 18.62 38.40
C SER A 718 17.11 18.08 38.71
N ASP A 719 17.53 17.00 38.01
CA ASP A 719 18.84 16.37 38.14
C ASP A 719 19.94 17.00 37.25
N GLY A 720 19.61 18.08 36.53
CA GLY A 720 20.54 18.82 35.69
C GLY A 720 20.02 19.04 34.27
N LEU A 721 20.91 19.53 33.40
CA LEU A 721 20.59 19.89 32.01
C LEU A 721 20.98 18.81 31.00
N GLY A 722 21.23 17.57 31.47
CA GLY A 722 21.67 16.45 30.64
C GLY A 722 20.68 16.09 29.53
N GLU A 723 19.38 16.26 29.79
CA GLU A 723 18.31 16.02 28.81
C GLU A 723 18.49 16.85 27.53
N PHE A 724 19.01 18.07 27.65
CA PHE A 724 19.33 18.87 26.48
C PHE A 724 20.55 18.36 25.70
N ASP A 725 21.56 17.86 26.40
CA ASP A 725 22.79 17.36 25.79
C ASP A 725 22.50 16.04 25.04
N GLU A 726 21.66 15.17 25.61
CA GLU A 726 21.14 13.97 24.95
C GLU A 726 20.28 14.32 23.73
N ALA A 727 19.31 15.23 23.87
CA ALA A 727 18.48 15.66 22.75
C ALA A 727 19.32 16.25 21.60
N ARG A 728 20.36 17.02 21.94
CA ARG A 728 21.30 17.53 20.95
C ARG A 728 22.08 16.42 20.25
N ALA A 729 22.55 15.41 20.99
CA ALA A 729 23.28 14.28 20.43
C ALA A 729 22.42 13.50 19.44
N VAL A 730 21.20 13.12 19.84
CA VAL A 730 20.26 12.37 18.99
C VAL A 730 19.96 13.12 17.69
N VAL A 731 19.68 14.42 17.76
CA VAL A 731 19.37 15.23 16.56
C VAL A 731 20.62 15.45 15.68
N MET A 732 21.81 15.52 16.28
CA MET A 732 23.07 15.56 15.52
C MET A 732 23.35 14.23 14.81
N ASP A 733 23.09 13.09 15.46
CA ASP A 733 23.24 11.77 14.87
C ASP A 733 22.26 11.57 13.71
N LEU A 734 21.01 12.04 13.86
CA LEU A 734 20.02 12.06 12.79
C LEU A 734 20.50 12.88 11.59
N VAL A 735 21.09 14.05 11.83
CA VAL A 735 21.69 14.87 10.78
C VAL A 735 22.81 14.10 10.08
N ALA A 736 23.70 13.47 10.84
CA ALA A 736 24.81 12.70 10.30
C ALA A 736 24.32 11.50 9.46
N GLU A 737 23.24 10.83 9.87
CA GLU A 737 22.64 9.73 9.12
C GLU A 737 22.06 10.19 7.78
N TYR A 738 21.34 11.33 7.76
CA TYR A 738 20.86 11.91 6.50
C TYR A 738 22.00 12.31 5.56
N GLU A 739 23.13 12.80 6.10
CA GLU A 739 24.32 13.12 5.30
C GLU A 739 25.09 11.87 4.83
N ALA A 740 25.10 10.82 5.64
CA ALA A 740 25.66 9.52 5.26
C ALA A 740 24.84 8.88 4.13
N ALA A 741 23.50 9.02 4.16
CA ALA A 741 22.60 8.52 3.13
C ALA A 741 22.81 9.17 1.75
N GLU A 742 23.55 10.29 1.66
CA GLU A 742 23.93 10.92 0.39
C GLU A 742 25.10 10.20 -0.31
N ARG A 743 25.77 9.25 0.36
CA ARG A 743 26.99 8.58 -0.12
C ARG A 743 26.73 7.15 -0.58
N GLU A 744 27.59 6.64 -1.46
CA GLU A 744 27.50 5.27 -2.01
C GLU A 744 27.76 4.18 -0.94
N ASP A 745 28.58 4.48 0.07
CA ASP A 745 29.00 3.57 1.14
C ASP A 745 28.00 3.45 2.30
N TYR A 746 26.79 4.00 2.15
CA TYR A 746 25.80 4.07 3.23
C TYR A 746 25.36 2.69 3.76
N LEU A 747 25.11 1.72 2.88
CA LEU A 747 24.68 0.36 3.26
C LEU A 747 25.86 -0.59 3.52
N ASP A 748 27.03 -0.30 2.97
CA ASP A 748 28.25 -1.10 3.12
C ASP A 748 29.46 -0.19 3.32
N PRO A 749 29.80 0.12 4.59
CA PRO A 749 30.93 0.98 4.94
C PRO A 749 32.31 0.40 4.55
N ASP A 750 32.39 -0.89 4.19
CA ASP A 750 33.64 -1.58 3.87
C ASP A 750 33.87 -1.77 2.36
N ALA A 751 32.83 -1.58 1.52
CA ALA A 751 32.91 -1.70 0.06
C ALA A 751 33.96 -0.78 -0.62
N GLY A 752 34.45 0.26 0.07
CA GLY A 752 35.48 1.18 -0.42
C GLY A 752 36.91 0.90 0.07
N LYS A 753 37.13 -0.02 1.01
CA LYS A 753 38.47 -0.28 1.57
C LYS A 753 39.32 -1.23 0.73
N ASP A 754 38.70 -2.05 -0.12
CA ASP A 754 39.41 -3.02 -0.96
C ASP A 754 40.06 -2.40 -2.21
N GLN A 755 39.81 -1.13 -2.52
CA GLN A 755 40.42 -0.45 -3.69
C GLN A 755 41.67 0.39 -3.37
N LEU A 756 42.02 0.56 -2.09
CA LEU A 756 43.22 1.31 -1.66
C LEU A 756 44.39 0.41 -1.24
N GLY A 757 44.26 -0.90 -1.42
CA GLY A 757 45.25 -1.91 -1.05
C GLY A 757 45.78 -2.77 -2.21
N ALA A 758 45.88 -2.21 -3.42
CA ALA A 758 46.53 -2.86 -4.56
C ALA A 758 47.56 -1.94 -5.23
#